data_AF-A0A385BTP5-F1
#
_entry.id   AF-A0A385BTP5-F1
#
_cell.length_a   1.000
_cell.length_b   1.000
_cell.length_c   1.000
_cell.angle_alpha   90.00
_cell.angle_beta   90.00
_cell.angle_gamma   90.00
#
_symmetry.space_group_name_H-M   'P 1'
#
loop_
_entity.id
_entity.type
_entity.pdbx_description
1 polymer ?
#
loop_
_entity_poly.entity_id
_entity_poly.type
_entity_poly.pdbx_seq_one_letter_code
_entity_poly.pdbx_strand_id
1 'polypeptide(L)'
;MKNSDNIAHITFIGSGISTSFTLLKLFNLIENDAYFNHKVIINVIDKSSEFNTGIPYGNRSGFSTLLITSLRNFLPEPELSEFILWLNNNKNYLLSAFKKEGGILSQKWLEDHKEQIHNNAWEDLFIPRRFFGSYIDNKIKNTIQSLENQKRIEVNFLKGEAIDVLKEHHIYHITLNSGLKIKTNKLVLSVGSLPVNNLWGDKDFIEKDNFMLVNRPYDPELNSTLKKIKAYLGKTKNREKNVLIVGANASALEMLYKLNDTNTNEVSPNKFVFLSTQGKAPDAKINEKGKEEFIPINLYKLKSEQRLTAKAIAEATFKDIKRSERINLGAASTVETISAAFGNLLANLDEKELQEFACLYGNEIGKKQRCAGLHYSNTIEDLIQKNKFEHVAGRFHDLLLDENNTYFLQYLDTKTNKVKKYKTPFHLVINCMGGMRLTQDCTPKLIRNLINKGYGTPNNSEIGFHVNKSLEVMENFHVMGPLLAGNVINGNPIWHVEHCGRIIWISQILSEIIYKDISNKKLNAIEQKIDKNNATLVALTNKKDWDDTIKDIKNYDFYHTYDYHALSVQENETPVLFKYTEDNFTVAFPLILRNIPGTKYKDATSVYGYVGPIFKGNPDFDNSNFVKEFTKYFNDNNIICAFSRLNPYITHQNNILEGFGKLILQGKIVNIDLDLCPDEQKSDYRKRLKTYINKARKECSIKTSNSIEDLHKFIDLYYENMDRVNAKEFYYFNRNYFENIIKSNEFETTILLVSPNNSEEVIGASMFIASNSILHYHLSGTAEEFVHLNPTKLLIDEMRIMANKKGYNSFNLGGGLGGADNDSLFHFKSSFSKDFKDFKLWTFIANEEVYNELVLKKGMTKEPNYFPLYRYVDDLNVNLCDS
;
A
#
# COMPACT_ATOMS: atom_id res chain seq x y z
N MET A 1 17.93 14.85 -32.96
CA MET A 1 17.13 16.03 -32.56
C MET A 1 15.84 16.00 -33.36
N LYS A 2 14.73 15.51 -32.78
CA LYS A 2 13.40 15.56 -33.39
C LYS A 2 12.64 16.76 -32.78
N ASN A 3 12.14 17.62 -33.67
CA ASN A 3 11.23 18.77 -33.50
C ASN A 3 11.08 19.44 -32.12
N SER A 4 11.66 20.63 -31.97
CA SER A 4 11.35 21.60 -30.89
C SER A 4 9.98 22.30 -31.05
N ASP A 5 9.25 22.02 -32.12
CA ASP A 5 7.97 22.70 -32.42
C ASP A 5 6.72 21.91 -31.99
N ASN A 6 6.84 20.63 -31.66
CA ASN A 6 5.69 19.83 -31.20
C ASN A 6 5.42 20.07 -29.71
N ILE A 7 4.17 20.40 -29.39
CA ILE A 7 3.70 20.57 -28.01
C ILE A 7 3.47 19.18 -27.41
N ALA A 8 4.24 18.84 -26.37
CA ALA A 8 4.01 17.59 -25.64
C ALA A 8 2.74 17.66 -24.81
N HIS A 9 2.05 16.54 -24.67
CA HIS A 9 0.86 16.48 -23.82
C HIS A 9 1.24 16.70 -22.36
N ILE A 10 2.31 16.05 -21.91
CA ILE A 10 2.79 16.12 -20.54
C ILE A 10 4.32 16.21 -20.55
N THR A 11 4.91 17.03 -19.69
CA THR A 11 6.34 17.04 -19.43
C THR A 11 6.64 16.87 -17.94
N PHE A 12 7.52 15.93 -17.61
CA PHE A 12 8.09 15.76 -16.27
C PHE A 12 9.45 16.45 -16.21
N ILE A 13 9.68 17.27 -15.17
CA ILE A 13 11.00 17.79 -14.81
C ILE A 13 11.51 16.97 -13.62
N GLY A 14 12.53 16.16 -13.86
CA GLY A 14 13.07 15.16 -12.95
C GLY A 14 12.65 13.75 -13.35
N SER A 15 13.58 12.80 -13.28
CA SER A 15 13.38 11.40 -13.70
C SER A 15 13.64 10.40 -12.57
N GLY A 16 13.30 10.76 -11.33
CA GLY A 16 13.42 9.85 -10.19
C GLY A 16 12.27 8.83 -10.12
N ILE A 17 12.29 8.03 -9.05
CA ILE A 17 11.27 7.02 -8.75
C ILE A 17 9.85 7.59 -8.73
N SER A 18 9.65 8.83 -8.27
CA SER A 18 8.34 9.49 -8.30
C SER A 18 7.82 9.72 -9.71
N THR A 19 8.68 10.07 -10.66
CA THR A 19 8.30 10.14 -12.08
C THR A 19 8.01 8.75 -12.62
N SER A 20 8.88 7.77 -12.33
CA SER A 20 8.73 6.41 -12.86
C SER A 20 7.44 5.72 -12.40
N PHE A 21 7.08 5.80 -11.11
CA PHE A 21 5.83 5.23 -10.65
C PHE A 21 4.61 5.97 -11.20
N THR A 22 4.67 7.31 -11.29
CA THR A 22 3.56 8.08 -11.89
C THR A 22 3.33 7.66 -13.33
N LEU A 23 4.41 7.47 -14.11
CA LEU A 23 4.34 6.97 -15.48
C LEU A 23 3.86 5.52 -15.54
N LEU A 24 4.37 4.61 -14.71
CA LEU A 24 3.92 3.21 -14.68
C LEU A 24 2.42 3.09 -14.38
N LYS A 25 1.91 3.87 -13.41
CA LYS A 25 0.48 3.88 -13.08
C LYS A 25 -0.35 4.51 -14.20
N LEU A 26 0.12 5.61 -14.79
CA LEU A 26 -0.53 6.23 -15.95
C LEU A 26 -0.58 5.29 -17.15
N PHE A 27 0.52 4.59 -17.42
CA PHE A 27 0.62 3.61 -18.49
C PHE A 27 -0.27 2.41 -18.27
N ASN A 28 -0.44 1.95 -17.03
CA ASN A 28 -1.40 0.90 -16.72
C ASN A 28 -2.86 1.36 -16.96
N LEU A 29 -3.19 2.62 -16.61
CA LEU A 29 -4.52 3.19 -16.91
C LEU A 29 -4.77 3.30 -18.41
N ILE A 30 -3.77 3.77 -19.17
CA ILE A 30 -3.84 3.78 -20.63
C ILE A 30 -3.97 2.34 -21.12
N GLU A 31 -3.10 1.43 -20.71
CA GLU A 31 -3.05 0.05 -21.20
C GLU A 31 -4.41 -0.65 -21.12
N ASN A 32 -5.09 -0.51 -19.99
CA ASN A 32 -6.39 -1.13 -19.71
C ASN A 32 -7.60 -0.39 -20.30
N ASP A 33 -7.45 0.81 -20.87
CA ASP A 33 -8.55 1.51 -21.53
C ASP A 33 -8.64 1.15 -23.02
N ALA A 34 -9.56 0.25 -23.35
CA ALA A 34 -9.83 -0.17 -24.73
C ALA A 34 -10.24 0.98 -25.66
N TYR A 35 -10.79 2.07 -25.13
CA TYR A 35 -11.27 3.22 -25.90
C TYR A 35 -10.21 4.31 -26.10
N PHE A 36 -9.04 4.16 -25.47
CA PHE A 36 -7.93 5.09 -25.59
C PHE A 36 -7.30 5.05 -26.99
N ASN A 37 -7.81 5.90 -27.88
CA ASN A 37 -7.54 5.85 -29.33
C ASN A 37 -6.62 6.97 -29.86
N HIS A 38 -5.96 7.71 -28.98
CA HIS A 38 -5.04 8.77 -29.39
C HIS A 38 -3.66 8.57 -28.76
N LYS A 39 -2.64 9.13 -29.42
CA LYS A 39 -1.25 9.00 -28.98
C LYS A 39 -0.88 10.11 -27.99
N VAL A 40 -0.38 9.75 -26.82
CA VAL A 40 0.10 10.71 -25.82
C VAL A 40 1.60 10.94 -25.97
N ILE A 41 2.02 12.19 -26.04
CA ILE A 41 3.43 12.59 -26.16
C ILE A 41 3.90 13.06 -24.79
N ILE A 42 4.90 12.40 -24.23
CA ILE A 42 5.42 12.64 -22.90
C ILE A 42 6.91 12.99 -22.99
N ASN A 43 7.31 14.10 -22.39
CA ASN A 43 8.73 14.43 -22.24
C ASN A 43 9.16 14.17 -20.79
N VAL A 44 10.37 13.64 -20.61
CA VAL A 44 11.02 13.49 -19.30
C VAL A 44 12.38 14.19 -19.34
N ILE A 45 12.53 15.25 -18.56
CA ILE A 45 13.74 16.08 -18.54
C ILE A 45 14.53 15.77 -17.26
N ASP A 46 15.82 15.45 -17.37
CA ASP A 46 16.71 15.37 -16.21
C ASP A 46 18.12 15.83 -16.58
N LYS A 47 18.85 16.39 -15.60
CA LYS A 47 20.26 16.78 -15.79
C LYS A 47 21.19 15.56 -15.83
N SER A 48 20.76 14.45 -15.22
CA SER A 48 21.43 13.15 -15.28
C SER A 48 21.29 12.52 -16.67
N SER A 49 22.28 11.71 -17.07
CA SER A 49 22.15 10.84 -18.24
C SER A 49 21.41 9.53 -17.95
N GLU A 50 21.35 9.13 -16.68
CA GLU A 50 20.58 7.98 -16.26
C GLU A 50 19.20 8.43 -15.78
N PHE A 51 18.16 7.93 -16.47
CA PHE A 51 16.77 8.21 -16.17
C PHE A 51 16.17 7.15 -15.23
N ASN A 52 14.94 7.39 -14.78
CA ASN A 52 14.05 6.50 -14.00
C ASN A 52 14.42 6.22 -12.54
N THR A 53 15.72 6.14 -12.22
CA THR A 53 16.17 5.61 -10.92
C THR A 53 16.46 6.69 -9.88
N GLY A 54 16.69 7.93 -10.31
CA GLY A 54 17.14 9.02 -9.44
C GLY A 54 18.51 8.75 -8.80
N ILE A 55 18.91 9.58 -7.84
CA ILE A 55 20.21 9.45 -7.15
C ILE A 55 20.29 8.17 -6.29
N PRO A 56 19.30 7.86 -5.44
CA PRO A 56 19.47 6.79 -4.43
C PRO A 56 19.55 5.37 -5.01
N TYR A 57 18.92 5.16 -6.17
CA TYR A 57 18.79 3.85 -6.82
C TYR A 57 19.55 3.78 -8.15
N GLY A 58 20.15 4.88 -8.58
CA GLY A 58 20.97 5.04 -9.79
C GLY A 58 22.41 4.54 -9.66
N ASN A 59 23.16 4.59 -10.77
CA ASN A 59 24.62 4.43 -10.81
C ASN A 59 25.33 5.41 -9.86
N ARG A 60 24.72 6.58 -9.63
CA ARG A 60 25.25 7.60 -8.71
C ARG A 60 25.42 7.11 -7.27
N SER A 61 24.66 6.09 -6.84
CA SER A 61 24.81 5.43 -5.53
C SER A 61 25.63 4.13 -5.56
N GLY A 62 25.91 3.58 -6.74
CA GLY A 62 26.62 2.31 -6.90
C GLY A 62 25.81 1.06 -6.52
N PHE A 63 26.37 -0.11 -6.80
CA PHE A 63 25.79 -1.41 -6.50
C PHE A 63 25.94 -1.84 -5.04
N SER A 64 26.90 -1.31 -4.29
CA SER A 64 27.27 -1.79 -2.97
C SER A 64 26.60 -1.05 -1.80
N THR A 65 25.72 -0.10 -2.11
CA THR A 65 24.99 0.63 -1.09
C THR A 65 23.70 -0.08 -0.71
N LEU A 66 23.53 -0.35 0.58
CA LEU A 66 22.37 -1.06 1.14
C LEU A 66 21.20 -0.12 1.45
N LEU A 67 19.99 -0.68 1.52
CA LEU A 67 18.82 0.01 2.07
C LEU A 67 19.03 0.32 3.56
N ILE A 68 18.37 1.37 4.03
CA ILE A 68 18.38 1.75 5.46
C ILE A 68 17.27 1.08 6.28
N THR A 69 16.30 0.45 5.60
CA THR A 69 15.22 -0.39 6.17
C THR A 69 15.26 -1.77 5.52
N SER A 70 14.62 -2.76 6.13
CA SER A 70 14.39 -4.05 5.48
C SER A 70 13.53 -3.89 4.22
N LEU A 71 13.61 -4.86 3.30
CA LEU A 71 12.87 -4.82 2.05
C LEU A 71 11.35 -4.77 2.27
N ARG A 72 10.83 -5.52 3.24
CA ARG A 72 9.41 -5.52 3.66
C ARG A 72 8.91 -4.13 4.07
N ASN A 73 9.75 -3.36 4.75
CA ASN A 73 9.40 -2.01 5.18
C ASN A 73 9.71 -0.94 4.12
N PHE A 74 10.42 -1.32 3.06
CA PHE A 74 10.79 -0.44 1.95
C PHE A 74 9.69 -0.39 0.88
N LEU A 75 9.11 -1.54 0.51
CA LEU A 75 8.07 -1.64 -0.52
C LEU A 75 6.74 -2.18 0.04
N PRO A 76 5.60 -1.57 -0.31
CA PRO A 76 4.30 -2.14 -0.03
C PRO A 76 3.94 -3.25 -1.05
N GLU A 77 2.97 -4.09 -0.71
CA GLU A 77 2.33 -4.99 -1.68
C GLU A 77 1.43 -4.23 -2.67
N PRO A 78 1.23 -4.72 -3.92
CA PRO A 78 1.83 -5.92 -4.50
C PRO A 78 3.27 -5.73 -5.04
N GLU A 79 3.80 -4.51 -5.01
CA GLU A 79 5.10 -4.17 -5.62
C GLU A 79 6.26 -4.96 -4.98
N LEU A 80 6.17 -5.24 -3.68
CA LEU A 80 7.13 -6.08 -2.96
C LEU A 80 7.21 -7.49 -3.58
N SER A 81 6.08 -8.16 -3.72
CA SER A 81 6.01 -9.51 -4.32
C SER A 81 6.52 -9.52 -5.76
N GLU A 82 6.13 -8.53 -6.58
CA GLU A 82 6.60 -8.41 -7.96
C GLU A 82 8.13 -8.21 -8.04
N PHE A 83 8.66 -7.35 -7.17
CA PHE A 83 10.10 -7.10 -7.12
C PHE A 83 10.88 -8.34 -6.67
N ILE A 84 10.40 -9.09 -5.67
CA ILE A 84 11.04 -10.34 -5.23
C ILE A 84 11.07 -11.37 -6.36
N LEU A 85 9.97 -11.54 -7.10
CA LEU A 85 9.92 -12.44 -8.25
C LEU A 85 10.95 -12.04 -9.31
N TRP A 86 11.02 -10.75 -9.66
CA TRP A 86 12.03 -10.23 -10.59
C TRP A 86 13.46 -10.42 -10.04
N LEU A 87 13.68 -10.13 -8.77
CA LEU A 87 14.99 -10.24 -8.11
C LEU A 87 15.50 -11.67 -8.16
N ASN A 88 14.64 -12.67 -7.91
CA ASN A 88 15.01 -14.08 -7.99
C ASN A 88 15.53 -14.50 -9.37
N ASN A 89 14.91 -13.97 -10.42
CA ASN A 89 15.33 -14.22 -11.80
C ASN A 89 16.62 -13.47 -12.20
N ASN A 90 16.98 -12.42 -11.46
CA ASN A 90 18.07 -11.49 -11.81
C ASN A 90 19.23 -11.50 -10.80
N LYS A 91 19.13 -12.23 -9.68
CA LYS A 91 20.05 -12.13 -8.54
C LYS A 91 21.52 -12.41 -8.89
N ASN A 92 21.80 -13.28 -9.86
CA ASN A 92 23.17 -13.70 -10.16
C ASN A 92 24.08 -12.53 -10.61
N TYR A 93 23.65 -11.74 -11.59
CA TYR A 93 24.47 -10.60 -12.04
C TYR A 93 24.47 -9.46 -11.01
N LEU A 94 23.35 -9.27 -10.30
CA LEU A 94 23.20 -8.27 -9.25
C LEU A 94 24.17 -8.52 -8.10
N LEU A 95 24.23 -9.76 -7.60
CA LEU A 95 25.17 -10.17 -6.55
C LEU A 95 26.63 -10.13 -7.03
N SER A 96 26.88 -10.45 -8.30
CA SER A 96 28.21 -10.31 -8.91
C SER A 96 28.67 -8.85 -8.95
N ALA A 97 27.79 -7.92 -9.35
CA ALA A 97 28.05 -6.50 -9.35
C ALA A 97 28.26 -5.94 -7.92
N PHE A 98 27.43 -6.38 -6.97
CA PHE A 98 27.58 -6.06 -5.55
C PHE A 98 28.95 -6.50 -5.02
N LYS A 99 29.33 -7.75 -5.26
CA LYS A 99 30.63 -8.30 -4.83
C LYS A 99 31.82 -7.59 -5.48
N LYS A 100 31.71 -7.22 -6.76
CA LYS A 100 32.77 -6.54 -7.50
C LYS A 100 33.03 -5.12 -7.00
N GLU A 101 31.98 -4.42 -6.59
CA GLU A 101 32.07 -3.04 -6.11
C GLU A 101 32.37 -2.94 -4.61
N GLY A 102 31.86 -3.90 -3.83
CA GLY A 102 32.01 -3.95 -2.38
C GLY A 102 33.41 -4.37 -1.91
N GLY A 103 33.70 -4.09 -0.64
CA GLY A 103 34.91 -4.54 0.07
C GLY A 103 34.58 -5.61 1.12
N ILE A 104 35.33 -5.61 2.23
CA ILE A 104 35.20 -6.62 3.30
C ILE A 104 33.82 -6.62 3.96
N LEU A 105 33.14 -5.49 4.11
CA LEU A 105 31.82 -5.42 4.76
C LEU A 105 30.75 -5.97 3.83
N SER A 106 30.85 -5.67 2.54
CA SER A 106 29.97 -6.24 1.51
C SER A 106 30.18 -7.75 1.37
N GLN A 107 31.43 -8.22 1.44
CA GLN A 107 31.71 -9.67 1.47
C GLN A 107 31.12 -10.34 2.70
N LYS A 108 31.32 -9.75 3.89
CA LYS A 108 30.70 -10.23 5.13
C LYS A 108 29.17 -10.28 5.02
N TRP A 109 28.54 -9.26 4.41
CA TRP A 109 27.10 -9.26 4.19
C TRP A 109 26.64 -10.44 3.31
N LEU A 110 27.39 -10.79 2.27
CA LEU A 110 27.10 -11.96 1.43
C LEU A 110 27.22 -13.28 2.21
N GLU A 111 28.21 -13.37 3.09
CA GLU A 111 28.45 -14.55 3.93
C GLU A 111 27.36 -14.70 4.99
N ASP A 112 27.05 -13.63 5.72
CA ASP A 112 26.05 -13.59 6.79
C ASP A 112 24.63 -13.91 6.29
N HIS A 113 24.32 -13.65 5.01
CA HIS A 113 22.98 -13.85 4.42
C HIS A 113 22.94 -14.93 3.33
N LYS A 114 23.96 -15.79 3.25
CA LYS A 114 24.11 -16.78 2.17
C LYS A 114 22.89 -17.72 2.08
N GLU A 115 22.38 -18.17 3.20
CA GLU A 115 21.23 -19.09 3.27
C GLU A 115 19.94 -18.41 2.81
N GLN A 116 19.65 -17.20 3.30
CA GLN A 116 18.49 -16.41 2.91
C GLN A 116 18.51 -16.11 1.39
N ILE A 117 19.66 -15.73 0.84
CA ILE A 117 19.84 -15.48 -0.60
C ILE A 117 19.64 -16.76 -1.42
N HIS A 118 20.09 -17.91 -0.92
CA HIS A 118 19.88 -19.20 -1.58
C HIS A 118 18.39 -19.57 -1.62
N ASN A 119 17.71 -19.40 -0.49
CA ASN A 119 16.29 -19.72 -0.29
C ASN A 119 15.31 -18.66 -0.81
N ASN A 120 15.80 -17.59 -1.45
CA ASN A 120 14.99 -16.46 -1.92
C ASN A 120 14.22 -15.71 -0.83
N ALA A 121 14.70 -15.74 0.42
CA ALA A 121 14.11 -15.03 1.55
C ALA A 121 14.72 -13.62 1.65
N TRP A 122 14.10 -12.63 1.01
CA TRP A 122 14.65 -11.27 0.86
C TRP A 122 14.00 -10.24 1.77
N GLU A 123 12.81 -10.52 2.29
CA GLU A 123 11.88 -9.59 2.92
C GLU A 123 12.52 -8.85 4.10
N ASP A 124 13.26 -9.57 4.93
CA ASP A 124 13.88 -9.02 6.13
C ASP A 124 15.32 -8.55 5.89
N LEU A 125 15.81 -8.65 4.65
CA LEU A 125 17.15 -8.21 4.26
C LEU A 125 17.20 -6.72 3.91
N PHE A 126 18.31 -6.10 4.26
CA PHE A 126 18.66 -4.74 3.84
C PHE A 126 19.45 -4.85 2.54
N ILE A 127 18.73 -5.10 1.44
CA ILE A 127 19.35 -5.39 0.13
C ILE A 127 20.02 -4.15 -0.47
N PRO A 128 20.90 -4.31 -1.47
CA PRO A 128 21.42 -3.17 -2.21
C PRO A 128 20.34 -2.38 -2.95
N ARG A 129 20.28 -1.06 -2.75
CA ARG A 129 19.25 -0.18 -3.32
C ARG A 129 19.24 -0.20 -4.84
N ARG A 130 20.42 -0.44 -5.44
CA ARG A 130 20.59 -0.55 -6.90
C ARG A 130 19.81 -1.71 -7.50
N PHE A 131 19.54 -2.77 -6.75
CA PHE A 131 18.75 -3.91 -7.23
C PHE A 131 17.33 -3.44 -7.57
N PHE A 132 16.73 -2.65 -6.67
CA PHE A 132 15.44 -2.01 -6.91
C PHE A 132 15.50 -1.00 -8.07
N GLY A 133 16.58 -0.21 -8.16
CA GLY A 133 16.78 0.70 -9.30
C GLY A 133 16.80 -0.03 -10.65
N SER A 134 17.52 -1.15 -10.74
CA SER A 134 17.54 -2.00 -11.95
C SER A 134 16.17 -2.59 -12.28
N TYR A 135 15.40 -2.99 -11.27
CA TYR A 135 14.02 -3.45 -11.45
C TYR A 135 13.12 -2.37 -12.05
N ILE A 136 13.10 -1.18 -11.45
CA ILE A 136 12.23 -0.09 -11.91
C ILE A 136 12.61 0.38 -13.31
N ASP A 137 13.91 0.51 -13.60
CA ASP A 137 14.39 0.88 -14.93
C ASP A 137 14.00 -0.18 -15.98
N ASN A 138 14.08 -1.47 -15.64
CA ASN A 138 13.63 -2.54 -16.53
C ASN A 138 12.11 -2.50 -16.74
N LYS A 139 11.32 -2.40 -15.66
CA LYS A 139 9.86 -2.38 -15.67
C LYS A 139 9.35 -1.24 -16.55
N ILE A 140 9.83 0.00 -16.34
CA ILE A 140 9.37 1.15 -17.11
C ILE A 140 9.79 1.11 -18.58
N LYS A 141 11.01 0.66 -18.89
CA LYS A 141 11.46 0.55 -20.28
C LYS A 141 10.64 -0.48 -21.05
N ASN A 142 10.32 -1.62 -20.44
CA ASN A 142 9.50 -2.64 -21.05
C ASN A 142 8.06 -2.14 -21.29
N THR A 143 7.46 -1.46 -20.32
CA THR A 143 6.12 -0.86 -20.46
C THR A 143 6.09 0.20 -21.55
N ILE A 144 7.09 1.11 -21.59
CA ILE A 144 7.20 2.13 -22.64
C ILE A 144 7.30 1.46 -24.01
N GLN A 145 8.20 0.49 -24.16
CA GLN A 145 8.39 -0.22 -25.43
C GLN A 145 7.10 -0.91 -25.90
N SER A 146 6.36 -1.57 -24.99
CA SER A 146 5.07 -2.20 -25.30
C SER A 146 4.07 -1.19 -25.85
N LEU A 147 3.87 -0.07 -25.15
CA LEU A 147 2.85 0.93 -25.52
C LEU A 147 3.26 1.79 -26.74
N GLU A 148 4.56 2.03 -26.95
CA GLU A 148 5.07 2.68 -28.16
C GLU A 148 4.87 1.79 -29.39
N ASN A 149 5.07 0.47 -29.27
CA ASN A 149 4.77 -0.49 -30.34
C ASN A 149 3.27 -0.51 -30.68
N GLN A 150 2.41 -0.34 -29.68
CA GLN A 150 0.96 -0.16 -29.85
C GLN A 150 0.58 1.25 -30.35
N LYS A 151 1.56 2.16 -30.54
CA LYS A 151 1.38 3.58 -30.95
C LYS A 151 0.50 4.41 -30.00
N ARG A 152 0.39 4.01 -28.74
CA ARG A 152 -0.47 4.67 -27.73
C ARG A 152 0.26 5.82 -27.03
N ILE A 153 1.58 5.74 -26.94
CA ILE A 153 2.42 6.77 -26.35
C ILE A 153 3.65 7.07 -27.22
N GLU A 154 4.34 8.16 -26.90
CA GLU A 154 5.72 8.44 -27.28
C GLU A 154 6.40 9.12 -26.09
N VAL A 155 7.52 8.56 -25.63
CA VAL A 155 8.26 9.08 -24.48
C VAL A 155 9.63 9.59 -24.93
N ASN A 156 9.84 10.89 -24.74
CA ASN A 156 11.09 11.56 -25.09
C ASN A 156 11.90 11.85 -23.82
N PHE A 157 13.04 11.17 -23.68
CA PHE A 157 14.02 11.45 -22.61
C PHE A 157 14.99 12.56 -23.05
N LEU A 158 15.00 13.66 -22.30
CA LEU A 158 15.75 14.87 -22.64
C LEU A 158 16.77 15.18 -21.55
N LYS A 159 18.06 15.04 -21.88
CA LYS A 159 19.15 15.41 -20.97
C LYS A 159 19.31 16.92 -20.94
N GLY A 160 19.09 17.54 -19.79
CA GLY A 160 19.33 18.96 -19.57
C GLY A 160 18.77 19.45 -18.24
N GLU A 161 19.27 20.59 -17.77
CA GLU A 161 18.79 21.21 -16.55
C GLU A 161 17.74 22.27 -16.90
N ALA A 162 16.49 22.05 -16.48
CA ALA A 162 15.47 23.09 -16.58
C ALA A 162 15.85 24.24 -15.63
N ILE A 163 15.81 25.47 -16.14
CA ILE A 163 16.18 26.69 -15.38
C ILE A 163 15.04 27.69 -15.30
N ASP A 164 14.03 27.58 -16.16
CA ASP A 164 12.86 28.46 -16.11
C ASP A 164 11.61 27.82 -16.74
N VAL A 165 10.44 28.32 -16.33
CA VAL A 165 9.13 27.97 -16.89
C VAL A 165 8.34 29.26 -17.09
N LEU A 166 7.73 29.41 -18.26
CA LEU A 166 6.80 30.49 -18.58
C LEU A 166 5.45 29.89 -19.00
N LYS A 167 4.34 30.43 -18.51
CA LYS A 167 3.00 30.08 -18.99
C LYS A 167 2.54 31.12 -20.01
N GLU A 168 2.25 30.67 -21.23
CA GLU A 168 1.64 31.47 -22.29
C GLU A 168 0.31 30.80 -22.68
N HIS A 169 -0.82 31.46 -22.42
CA HIS A 169 -2.16 30.87 -22.54
C HIS A 169 -2.29 29.56 -21.75
N HIS A 170 -2.55 28.43 -22.42
CA HIS A 170 -2.66 27.09 -21.83
C HIS A 170 -1.40 26.23 -22.02
N ILE A 171 -0.27 26.83 -22.44
CA ILE A 171 0.97 26.12 -22.76
C ILE A 171 2.09 26.59 -21.82
N TYR A 172 2.85 25.63 -21.29
CA TYR A 172 4.08 25.87 -20.55
C TYR A 172 5.30 25.78 -21.46
N HIS A 173 6.17 26.78 -21.35
CA HIS A 173 7.44 26.90 -22.04
C HIS A 173 8.58 26.68 -21.04
N ILE A 174 9.22 25.53 -21.12
CA ILE A 174 10.33 25.15 -20.24
C ILE A 174 11.64 25.53 -20.94
N THR A 175 12.48 26.31 -20.27
CA THR A 175 13.82 26.69 -20.78
C THR A 175 14.88 25.87 -20.07
N LEU A 176 15.71 25.17 -20.86
CA LEU A 176 16.88 24.45 -20.36
C LEU A 176 18.11 25.36 -20.29
N ASN A 177 19.09 25.00 -19.48
CA ASN A 177 20.37 25.69 -19.37
C ASN A 177 21.15 25.79 -20.70
N SER A 178 20.90 24.88 -21.64
CA SER A 178 21.44 24.90 -23.01
C SER A 178 20.79 25.95 -23.92
N GLY A 179 19.71 26.60 -23.47
CA GLY A 179 18.89 27.49 -24.29
C GLY A 179 17.76 26.79 -25.05
N LEU A 180 17.70 25.44 -25.04
CA LEU A 180 16.60 24.69 -25.64
C LEU A 180 15.27 25.01 -24.94
N LYS A 181 14.23 25.28 -25.73
CA LYS A 181 12.87 25.52 -25.25
C LYS A 181 11.98 24.32 -25.57
N ILE A 182 11.18 23.89 -24.59
CA ILE A 182 10.25 22.76 -24.70
C ILE A 182 8.85 23.27 -24.38
N LYS A 183 7.86 22.92 -25.21
CA LYS A 183 6.46 23.31 -25.03
C LYS A 183 5.63 22.13 -24.52
N THR A 184 4.72 22.37 -23.58
CA THR A 184 3.83 21.32 -23.07
C THR A 184 2.49 21.85 -22.57
N ASN A 185 1.44 21.04 -22.64
CA ASN A 185 0.13 21.39 -22.07
C ASN A 185 0.11 21.22 -20.56
N LYS A 186 0.68 20.11 -20.06
CA LYS A 186 0.79 19.82 -18.62
C LYS A 186 2.24 19.68 -18.18
N LEU A 187 2.53 20.17 -16.99
CA LEU A 187 3.85 20.12 -16.39
C LEU A 187 3.80 19.39 -15.04
N VAL A 188 4.76 18.49 -14.80
CA VAL A 188 4.95 17.83 -13.50
C VAL A 188 6.35 18.15 -12.99
N LEU A 189 6.45 18.88 -11.87
CA LEU A 189 7.70 19.15 -11.18
C LEU A 189 8.02 18.00 -10.22
N SER A 190 9.02 17.17 -10.56
CA SER A 190 9.44 15.98 -9.81
C SER A 190 10.97 15.91 -9.63
N VAL A 191 11.58 17.04 -9.26
CA VAL A 191 13.06 17.22 -9.18
C VAL A 191 13.74 16.54 -7.98
N GLY A 192 12.98 15.87 -7.11
CA GLY A 192 13.50 15.25 -5.89
C GLY A 192 13.72 16.25 -4.76
N SER A 193 14.50 15.84 -3.75
CA SER A 193 14.85 16.69 -2.61
C SER A 193 15.76 17.84 -3.05
N LEU A 194 15.62 19.00 -2.41
CA LEU A 194 16.49 20.14 -2.67
C LEU A 194 17.96 19.79 -2.34
N PRO A 195 18.93 20.37 -3.08
CA PRO A 195 20.35 20.08 -2.86
C PRO A 195 20.82 20.54 -1.47
N VAL A 196 21.98 20.06 -1.05
CA VAL A 196 22.61 20.48 0.22
C VAL A 196 23.39 21.78 0.02
N ASN A 197 23.43 22.63 1.06
CA ASN A 197 24.33 23.79 1.08
C ASN A 197 25.77 23.31 1.15
N ASN A 198 26.66 23.92 0.36
CA ASN A 198 28.09 23.68 0.48
C ASN A 198 28.58 24.15 1.86
N LEU A 199 29.52 23.40 2.46
CA LEU A 199 30.14 23.80 3.72
C LEU A 199 31.15 24.93 3.50
N TRP A 200 31.87 24.89 2.38
CA TRP A 200 32.85 25.90 2.01
C TRP A 200 33.07 25.90 0.50
N GLY A 201 33.09 27.10 -0.10
CA GLY A 201 33.28 27.32 -1.53
C GLY A 201 32.17 26.73 -2.42
N ASP A 202 32.30 26.93 -3.72
CA ASP A 202 31.26 26.53 -4.70
C ASP A 202 31.60 25.24 -5.47
N LYS A 203 32.75 24.63 -5.18
CA LYS A 203 33.20 23.40 -5.84
C LYS A 203 32.70 22.16 -5.11
N ASP A 204 32.39 21.10 -5.85
CA ASP A 204 32.05 19.78 -5.29
C ASP A 204 33.19 19.22 -4.43
N PHE A 205 34.44 19.53 -4.81
CA PHE A 205 35.66 19.14 -4.12
C PHE A 205 36.58 20.34 -3.91
N ILE A 206 37.16 20.43 -2.72
CA ILE A 206 38.29 21.31 -2.43
C ILE A 206 39.43 20.45 -1.91
N GLU A 207 40.50 20.32 -2.70
CA GLU A 207 41.72 19.60 -2.30
C GLU A 207 42.85 20.62 -2.10
N LYS A 208 43.53 20.49 -0.96
CA LYS A 208 44.74 21.20 -0.56
C LYS A 208 45.74 20.17 -0.02
N ASP A 209 47.00 20.55 0.15
CA ASP A 209 48.10 19.62 0.48
C ASP A 209 47.80 18.67 1.65
N ASN A 210 47.18 19.16 2.73
CA ASN A 210 46.82 18.38 3.92
C ASN A 210 45.32 18.33 4.21
N PHE A 211 44.47 18.66 3.23
CA PHE A 211 43.03 18.77 3.47
C PHE A 211 42.20 18.47 2.23
N MET A 212 41.13 17.71 2.40
CA MET A 212 40.11 17.49 1.39
C MET A 212 38.73 17.78 1.96
N LEU A 213 37.93 18.59 1.25
CA LEU A 213 36.51 18.76 1.48
C LEU A 213 35.72 18.17 0.32
N VAL A 214 34.68 17.40 0.65
CA VAL A 214 33.70 16.84 -0.27
C VAL A 214 32.35 17.48 0.04
N ASN A 215 31.94 18.45 -0.77
CA ASN A 215 30.64 19.12 -0.63
C ASN A 215 29.49 18.26 -1.14
N ARG A 216 29.71 17.46 -2.19
CA ARG A 216 28.68 16.65 -2.84
C ARG A 216 29.17 15.22 -3.07
N PRO A 217 28.94 14.29 -2.12
CA PRO A 217 29.49 12.93 -2.21
C PRO A 217 28.97 12.13 -3.41
N TYR A 218 27.79 12.47 -3.92
CA TYR A 218 27.13 11.77 -5.03
C TYR A 218 27.34 12.42 -6.41
N ASP A 219 28.17 13.46 -6.52
CA ASP A 219 28.45 14.17 -7.78
C ASP A 219 29.91 13.97 -8.22
N PRO A 220 30.16 13.50 -9.46
CA PRO A 220 29.18 13.00 -10.43
C PRO A 220 28.56 11.65 -10.02
N GLU A 221 29.31 10.79 -9.32
CA GLU A 221 28.88 9.48 -8.82
C GLU A 221 29.67 9.12 -7.57
N LEU A 222 29.04 8.42 -6.61
CA LEU A 222 29.64 8.05 -5.33
C LEU A 222 30.96 7.27 -5.50
N ASN A 223 31.01 6.29 -6.39
CA ASN A 223 32.21 5.48 -6.62
C ASN A 223 33.40 6.33 -7.11
N SER A 224 33.16 7.36 -7.91
CA SER A 224 34.19 8.30 -8.34
C SER A 224 34.71 9.14 -7.17
N THR A 225 33.80 9.62 -6.33
CA THR A 225 34.11 10.33 -5.08
C THR A 225 34.95 9.46 -4.15
N LEU A 226 34.53 8.20 -3.91
CA LEU A 226 35.26 7.26 -3.05
C LEU A 226 36.67 6.96 -3.59
N LYS A 227 36.84 6.81 -4.91
CA LYS A 227 38.17 6.65 -5.52
C LYS A 227 39.07 7.85 -5.26
N LYS A 228 38.56 9.08 -5.39
CA LYS A 228 39.32 10.30 -5.08
C LYS A 228 39.69 10.38 -3.60
N ILE A 229 38.74 10.09 -2.71
CA ILE A 229 38.99 10.05 -1.26
C ILE A 229 40.07 9.01 -0.94
N LYS A 230 39.97 7.78 -1.47
CA LYS A 230 40.97 6.73 -1.25
C LYS A 230 42.34 7.13 -1.77
N ALA A 231 42.42 7.73 -2.96
CA ALA A 231 43.68 8.25 -3.51
C ALA A 231 44.29 9.32 -2.59
N TYR A 232 43.48 10.25 -2.09
CA TYR A 232 43.92 11.28 -1.13
C TYR A 232 44.42 10.67 0.19
N LEU A 233 43.68 9.73 0.78
CA LEU A 233 44.07 9.05 2.01
C LEU A 233 45.37 8.23 1.82
N GLY A 234 45.60 7.68 0.63
CA GLY A 234 46.80 6.91 0.28
C GLY A 234 48.07 7.74 0.09
N LYS A 235 47.98 9.05 -0.17
CA LYS A 235 49.15 9.92 -0.42
C LYS A 235 50.12 10.04 0.76
N THR A 236 49.70 9.74 1.98
CA THR A 236 50.55 9.89 3.18
C THR A 236 50.37 8.70 4.13
N LYS A 237 51.14 7.62 3.92
CA LYS A 237 51.05 6.39 4.73
C LYS A 237 51.36 6.57 6.23
N ASN A 238 52.01 7.67 6.65
CA ASN A 238 52.49 7.89 8.01
C ASN A 238 51.92 9.15 8.71
N ARG A 239 50.79 9.71 8.24
CA ARG A 239 50.13 10.85 8.92
C ARG A 239 48.75 10.45 9.41
N GLU A 240 48.37 10.88 10.61
CA GLU A 240 47.03 10.66 11.13
C GLU A 240 45.98 11.28 10.19
N LYS A 241 44.91 10.54 9.91
CA LYS A 241 43.78 11.00 9.06
C LYS A 241 42.49 10.97 9.86
N ASN A 242 42.11 12.14 10.34
CA ASN A 242 40.83 12.38 10.99
C ASN A 242 39.78 12.82 9.95
N VAL A 243 38.62 12.18 9.97
CA VAL A 243 37.50 12.41 9.06
C VAL A 243 36.35 13.05 9.83
N LEU A 244 35.84 14.17 9.33
CA LEU A 244 34.61 14.80 9.77
C LEU A 244 33.49 14.49 8.77
N ILE A 245 32.39 13.91 9.24
CA ILE A 245 31.15 13.77 8.48
C ILE A 245 30.12 14.70 9.10
N VAL A 246 29.70 15.73 8.35
CA VAL A 246 28.71 16.70 8.82
C VAL A 246 27.32 16.19 8.47
N GLY A 247 26.65 15.61 9.46
CA GLY A 247 25.36 14.95 9.32
C GLY A 247 25.26 13.68 10.16
N ALA A 248 24.06 13.10 10.17
CA ALA A 248 23.75 11.78 10.75
C ALA A 248 22.50 11.18 10.07
N ASN A 249 22.33 11.46 8.78
CA ASN A 249 21.26 10.93 7.93
C ASN A 249 21.78 9.70 7.15
N ALA A 250 20.97 9.18 6.21
CA ALA A 250 21.34 8.04 5.38
C ALA A 250 22.70 8.24 4.67
N SER A 251 22.95 9.43 4.10
CA SER A 251 24.23 9.74 3.44
C SER A 251 25.43 9.70 4.40
N ALA A 252 25.27 10.18 5.63
CA ALA A 252 26.35 10.13 6.63
C ALA A 252 26.70 8.67 7.02
N LEU A 253 25.68 7.85 7.26
CA LEU A 253 25.85 6.42 7.56
C LEU A 253 26.50 5.67 6.39
N GLU A 254 26.05 5.97 5.18
CA GLU A 254 26.58 5.39 3.95
C GLU A 254 28.04 5.76 3.72
N MET A 255 28.41 7.03 3.86
CA MET A 255 29.81 7.45 3.72
C MET A 255 30.70 6.79 4.77
N LEU A 256 30.24 6.67 6.02
CA LEU A 256 30.97 5.95 7.05
C LEU A 256 31.15 4.47 6.68
N TYR A 257 30.07 3.79 6.28
CA TYR A 257 30.11 2.38 5.87
C TYR A 257 31.05 2.17 4.69
N LYS A 258 30.94 2.98 3.62
CA LYS A 258 31.75 2.85 2.41
C LYS A 258 33.22 3.16 2.62
N LEU A 259 33.57 4.03 3.57
CA LEU A 259 34.97 4.28 3.94
C LEU A 259 35.59 3.16 4.79
N ASN A 260 34.77 2.27 5.36
CA ASN A 260 35.21 1.08 6.08
C ASN A 260 35.02 -0.21 5.27
N ASP A 261 34.24 -0.17 4.18
CA ASP A 261 34.08 -1.24 3.20
C ASP A 261 35.23 -1.24 2.19
N THR A 262 36.44 -1.51 2.68
CA THR A 262 37.69 -1.47 1.91
C THR A 262 38.30 -2.86 1.72
N ASN A 263 39.25 -3.00 0.80
CA ASN A 263 40.09 -4.22 0.70
C ASN A 263 41.15 -4.23 1.82
N THR A 264 41.70 -5.40 2.15
CA THR A 264 42.60 -5.64 3.31
C THR A 264 43.88 -4.79 3.34
N ASN A 265 44.28 -4.17 2.23
CA ASN A 265 45.51 -3.39 2.10
C ASN A 265 45.28 -1.86 1.94
N GLU A 266 44.06 -1.36 2.09
CA GLU A 266 43.75 0.06 1.95
C GLU A 266 43.95 0.85 3.26
N VAL A 267 44.36 2.12 3.15
CA VAL A 267 44.57 3.01 4.30
C VAL A 267 43.23 3.35 4.96
N SER A 268 43.04 2.94 6.21
CA SER A 268 41.88 3.29 7.02
C SER A 268 42.13 4.57 7.83
N PRO A 269 41.14 5.47 7.93
CA PRO A 269 41.23 6.64 8.80
C PRO A 269 41.53 6.30 10.27
N ASN A 270 42.17 7.25 10.96
CA ASN A 270 42.47 7.14 12.39
C ASN A 270 41.22 7.35 13.23
N LYS A 271 40.42 8.37 12.87
CA LYS A 271 39.23 8.75 13.62
C LYS A 271 38.13 9.27 12.70
N PHE A 272 36.90 8.90 12.99
CA PHE A 272 35.69 9.45 12.41
C PHE A 272 34.97 10.29 13.46
N VAL A 273 34.48 11.46 13.04
CA VAL A 273 33.66 12.34 13.86
C VAL A 273 32.39 12.68 13.11
N PHE A 274 31.25 12.38 13.71
CA PHE A 274 29.97 12.88 13.23
C PHE A 274 29.66 14.22 13.89
N LEU A 275 29.17 15.19 13.12
CA LEU A 275 28.61 16.44 13.63
C LEU A 275 27.14 16.51 13.26
N SER A 276 26.25 16.47 14.25
CA SER A 276 24.81 16.59 14.00
C SER A 276 24.08 17.28 15.15
N THR A 277 22.90 17.83 14.87
CA THR A 277 22.14 18.62 15.87
C THR A 277 21.81 17.83 17.14
N GLN A 278 21.57 16.52 17.05
CA GLN A 278 21.20 15.71 18.23
C GLN A 278 22.39 14.98 18.86
N GLY A 279 23.52 14.88 18.15
CA GLY A 279 24.68 14.10 18.61
C GLY A 279 24.39 12.61 18.82
N LYS A 280 23.42 12.05 18.07
CA LYS A 280 23.03 10.64 18.14
C LYS A 280 22.99 10.03 16.75
N ALA A 281 23.56 8.83 16.60
CA ALA A 281 23.43 8.02 15.40
C ALA A 281 22.05 7.33 15.38
N PRO A 282 21.52 6.98 14.20
CA PRO A 282 20.32 6.16 14.09
C PRO A 282 20.44 4.83 14.83
N ASP A 283 19.35 4.42 15.46
CA ASP A 283 19.30 3.18 16.26
C ASP A 283 18.98 1.96 15.39
N ALA A 284 19.49 0.79 15.76
CA ALA A 284 19.22 -0.46 15.05
C ALA A 284 18.87 -1.62 15.99
N LYS A 285 18.97 -1.43 17.31
CA LYS A 285 18.81 -2.51 18.28
C LYS A 285 17.39 -2.58 18.80
N ILE A 286 16.73 -3.71 18.55
CA ILE A 286 15.40 -3.99 19.07
C ILE A 286 15.55 -4.76 20.38
N ASN A 287 14.94 -4.25 21.44
CA ASN A 287 14.73 -4.95 22.70
C ASN A 287 13.28 -5.43 22.70
N GLU A 288 13.05 -6.71 22.35
CA GLU A 288 11.71 -7.27 22.18
C GLU A 288 10.86 -7.16 23.44
N LYS A 289 11.41 -7.53 24.60
CA LYS A 289 10.71 -7.40 25.88
C LYS A 289 10.32 -5.95 26.17
N GLY A 290 11.26 -5.03 25.97
CA GLY A 290 11.01 -3.60 26.17
C GLY A 290 9.99 -3.03 25.17
N LYS A 291 9.98 -3.53 23.92
CA LYS A 291 9.01 -3.17 22.89
C LYS A 291 7.59 -3.55 23.31
N GLU A 292 7.39 -4.76 23.82
CA GLU A 292 6.09 -5.26 24.30
C GLU A 292 5.59 -4.50 25.54
N GLU A 293 6.49 -4.16 26.47
CA GLU A 293 6.14 -3.48 27.73
C GLU A 293 5.96 -1.95 27.59
N PHE A 294 6.49 -1.33 26.52
CA PHE A 294 6.48 0.12 26.38
C PHE A 294 5.12 0.67 25.96
N ILE A 295 4.53 1.49 26.84
CA ILE A 295 3.26 2.18 26.59
C ILE A 295 3.50 3.70 26.46
N PRO A 296 3.07 4.36 25.37
CA PRO A 296 3.18 5.82 25.21
C PRO A 296 2.10 6.55 26.02
N ILE A 297 2.30 6.62 27.34
CA ILE A 297 1.33 7.13 28.31
C ILE A 297 0.96 8.60 28.03
N ASN A 298 1.89 9.43 27.58
CA ASN A 298 1.59 10.84 27.35
C ASN A 298 0.66 11.00 26.14
N LEU A 299 0.88 10.24 25.06
CA LEU A 299 -0.03 10.20 23.92
C LEU A 299 -1.38 9.59 24.28
N TYR A 300 -1.42 8.54 25.10
CA TYR A 300 -2.70 7.93 25.50
C TYR A 300 -3.55 8.84 26.38
N LYS A 301 -2.95 9.71 27.19
CA LYS A 301 -3.67 10.74 27.95
C LYS A 301 -4.43 11.73 27.07
N LEU A 302 -3.96 11.97 25.85
CA LEU A 302 -4.62 12.87 24.92
C LEU A 302 -5.92 12.29 24.32
N LYS A 303 -6.15 10.98 24.41
CA LYS A 303 -7.37 10.34 23.88
C LYS A 303 -8.66 10.83 24.54
N SER A 304 -8.57 11.29 25.79
CA SER A 304 -9.71 11.82 26.56
C SER A 304 -9.88 13.33 26.43
N GLU A 305 -9.02 14.03 25.70
CA GLU A 305 -9.11 15.49 25.55
C GLU A 305 -10.17 15.88 24.52
N GLN A 306 -11.03 16.85 24.87
CA GLN A 306 -12.10 17.33 23.99
C GLN A 306 -11.59 18.13 22.78
N ARG A 307 -10.40 18.74 22.89
CA ARG A 307 -9.80 19.55 21.82
C ARG A 307 -8.33 19.19 21.64
N LEU A 308 -8.02 18.52 20.54
CA LEU A 308 -6.67 18.15 20.15
C LEU A 308 -6.05 19.21 19.24
N THR A 309 -4.73 19.38 19.35
CA THR A 309 -3.92 20.22 18.46
C THR A 309 -2.67 19.46 18.03
N ALA A 310 -2.12 19.81 16.87
CA ALA A 310 -0.86 19.31 16.37
C ALA A 310 0.28 19.46 17.38
N LYS A 311 0.31 20.63 18.04
CA LYS A 311 1.28 20.96 19.09
C LYS A 311 1.15 20.03 20.29
N ALA A 312 -0.05 19.78 20.79
CA ALA A 312 -0.28 18.90 21.95
C ALA A 312 0.21 17.47 21.65
N ILE A 313 -0.13 16.95 20.47
CA ILE A 313 0.31 15.62 20.01
C ILE A 313 1.83 15.56 19.89
N ALA A 314 2.46 16.57 19.30
CA ALA A 314 3.91 16.64 19.19
C ALA A 314 4.61 16.69 20.55
N GLU A 315 4.12 17.52 21.48
CA GLU A 315 4.68 17.63 22.84
C GLU A 315 4.53 16.32 23.63
N ALA A 316 3.38 15.64 23.52
CA ALA A 316 3.19 14.32 24.10
C ALA A 316 4.14 13.28 23.48
N THR A 317 4.30 13.30 22.16
CA THR A 317 5.25 12.43 21.44
C THR A 317 6.67 12.64 21.94
N PHE A 318 7.13 13.89 22.07
CA PHE A 318 8.47 14.19 22.60
C PHE A 318 8.66 13.75 24.05
N LYS A 319 7.61 13.81 24.89
CA LYS A 319 7.64 13.30 26.27
C LYS A 319 7.79 11.78 26.30
N ASP A 320 7.07 11.06 25.43
CA ASP A 320 7.16 9.59 25.34
C ASP A 320 8.51 9.13 24.78
N ILE A 321 9.06 9.80 23.76
CA ILE A 321 10.42 9.55 23.27
C ILE A 321 11.44 9.79 24.40
N LYS A 322 11.34 10.91 25.14
CA LYS A 322 12.24 11.18 26.26
C LYS A 322 12.11 10.15 27.38
N ARG A 323 10.92 9.56 27.56
CA ARG A 323 10.71 8.48 28.53
C ARG A 323 11.37 7.18 28.08
N SER A 324 11.25 6.80 26.81
CA SER A 324 11.94 5.60 26.29
C SER A 324 13.45 5.72 26.48
N GLU A 325 14.03 6.90 26.21
CA GLU A 325 15.45 7.16 26.44
C GLU A 325 15.86 6.99 27.91
N ARG A 326 15.03 7.41 28.88
CA ARG A 326 15.33 7.27 30.33
C ARG A 326 15.38 5.83 30.81
N ILE A 327 14.60 4.94 30.17
CA ILE A 327 14.60 3.51 30.48
C ILE A 327 15.55 2.72 29.56
N ASN A 328 16.43 3.42 28.83
CA ASN A 328 17.38 2.84 27.86
C ASN A 328 16.70 2.00 26.76
N LEU A 329 15.50 2.40 26.35
CA LEU A 329 14.78 1.79 25.24
C LEU A 329 14.87 2.67 23.99
N GLY A 330 15.57 2.16 22.98
CA GLY A 330 15.92 2.88 21.76
C GLY A 330 14.75 3.11 20.80
N ALA A 331 15.00 3.92 19.76
CA ALA A 331 14.00 4.23 18.74
C ALA A 331 13.56 2.99 17.95
N ALA A 332 14.48 2.05 17.67
CA ALA A 332 14.15 0.82 16.94
C ALA A 332 13.14 -0.06 17.71
N SER A 333 13.08 0.07 19.04
CA SER A 333 12.13 -0.66 19.89
C SER A 333 10.80 0.07 20.10
N THR A 334 10.72 1.38 19.81
CA THR A 334 9.55 2.21 20.21
C THR A 334 8.90 2.99 19.08
N VAL A 335 9.55 3.10 17.91
CA VAL A 335 9.06 3.89 16.79
C VAL A 335 7.70 3.42 16.30
N GLU A 336 7.48 2.11 16.24
CA GLU A 336 6.21 1.51 15.80
C GLU A 336 5.07 1.89 16.75
N THR A 337 5.24 1.64 18.05
CA THR A 337 4.24 1.93 19.08
C THR A 337 3.92 3.42 19.20
N ILE A 338 4.95 4.27 19.18
CA ILE A 338 4.77 5.73 19.27
C ILE A 338 4.12 6.27 17.99
N SER A 339 4.55 5.80 16.80
CA SER A 339 3.99 6.24 15.51
C SER A 339 2.53 5.85 15.36
N ALA A 340 2.17 4.63 15.76
CA ALA A 340 0.78 4.21 15.80
C ALA A 340 -0.03 5.07 16.77
N ALA A 341 0.51 5.40 17.95
CA ALA A 341 -0.18 6.19 18.95
C ALA A 341 -0.47 7.63 18.49
N PHE A 342 0.52 8.37 17.98
CA PHE A 342 0.25 9.72 17.48
C PHE A 342 -0.53 9.71 16.17
N GLY A 343 -0.30 8.73 15.27
CA GLY A 343 -1.04 8.60 14.01
C GLY A 343 -2.54 8.47 14.24
N ASN A 344 -2.96 7.72 15.26
CA ASN A 344 -4.37 7.62 15.66
C ASN A 344 -4.96 8.96 16.15
N LEU A 345 -4.15 9.82 16.77
CA LEU A 345 -4.61 11.13 17.24
C LEU A 345 -4.67 12.15 16.10
N LEU A 346 -3.79 12.05 15.11
CA LEU A 346 -3.82 12.91 13.92
C LEU A 346 -5.15 12.78 13.18
N ALA A 347 -5.74 11.58 13.17
CA ALA A 347 -7.02 11.31 12.52
C ALA A 347 -8.19 12.16 13.07
N ASN A 348 -8.04 12.75 14.27
CA ASN A 348 -9.03 13.61 14.91
C ASN A 348 -8.72 15.12 14.76
N LEU A 349 -7.66 15.48 14.03
CA LEU A 349 -7.32 16.88 13.75
C LEU A 349 -8.07 17.38 12.52
N ASP A 350 -8.40 18.67 12.51
CA ASP A 350 -8.87 19.34 11.30
C ASP A 350 -7.73 19.53 10.29
N GLU A 351 -8.07 19.91 9.05
CA GLU A 351 -7.10 20.06 7.96
C GLU A 351 -6.00 21.09 8.27
N LYS A 352 -6.31 22.15 9.03
CA LYS A 352 -5.36 23.18 9.41
C LYS A 352 -4.33 22.65 10.40
N GLU A 353 -4.78 21.93 11.43
CA GLU A 353 -3.93 21.29 12.41
C GLU A 353 -3.11 20.14 11.78
N LEU A 354 -3.68 19.37 10.86
CA LEU A 354 -2.94 18.37 10.07
C LEU A 354 -1.81 19.02 9.25
N GLN A 355 -2.09 20.14 8.58
CA GLN A 355 -1.09 20.89 7.84
C GLN A 355 -0.01 21.44 8.76
N GLU A 356 -0.38 21.98 9.92
CA GLU A 356 0.56 22.46 10.94
C GLU A 356 1.47 21.31 11.43
N PHE A 357 0.90 20.13 11.68
CA PHE A 357 1.66 18.93 12.04
C PHE A 357 2.65 18.54 10.93
N ALA A 358 2.19 18.50 9.67
CA ALA A 358 3.02 18.18 8.52
C ALA A 358 4.19 19.18 8.37
N CYS A 359 3.93 20.46 8.60
CA CYS A 359 4.93 21.52 8.42
C CYS A 359 5.96 21.59 9.55
N LEU A 360 5.51 21.46 10.80
CA LEU A 360 6.33 21.83 11.97
C LEU A 360 6.83 20.63 12.78
N TYR A 361 6.06 19.54 12.85
CA TYR A 361 6.28 18.50 13.86
C TYR A 361 6.70 17.15 13.28
N GLY A 362 6.13 16.73 12.14
CA GLY A 362 6.40 15.40 11.57
C GLY A 362 7.90 15.13 11.32
N ASN A 363 8.62 16.09 10.74
CA ASN A 363 10.06 15.95 10.52
C ASN A 363 10.89 16.02 11.81
N GLU A 364 10.47 16.78 12.81
CA GLU A 364 11.16 16.85 14.11
C GLU A 364 11.02 15.55 14.90
N ILE A 365 9.84 14.91 14.84
CA ILE A 365 9.61 13.57 15.38
C ILE A 365 10.47 12.55 14.64
N GLY A 366 10.44 12.55 13.30
CA GLY A 366 11.26 11.66 12.47
C GLY A 366 12.77 11.78 12.73
N LYS A 367 13.28 12.98 13.05
CA LYS A 367 14.69 13.19 13.45
C LYS A 367 15.06 12.50 14.77
N LYS A 368 14.10 12.32 15.67
CA LYS A 368 14.30 11.70 17.00
C LYS A 368 14.09 10.18 16.98
N GLN A 369 13.32 9.67 16.02
CA GLN A 369 13.03 8.24 15.89
C GLN A 369 13.77 7.59 14.72
N ARG A 370 14.96 8.09 14.37
CA ARG A 370 15.73 7.53 13.26
C ARG A 370 16.20 6.12 13.57
N CYS A 371 15.88 5.20 12.68
CA CYS A 371 16.39 3.85 12.69
C CYS A 371 17.27 3.58 11.47
N ALA A 372 18.16 2.60 11.57
CA ALA A 372 18.97 2.08 10.48
C ALA A 372 19.17 0.57 10.62
N GLY A 373 19.69 -0.08 9.57
CA GLY A 373 20.03 -1.49 9.62
C GLY A 373 21.23 -1.79 10.52
N LEU A 374 21.25 -3.00 11.08
CA LEU A 374 22.32 -3.48 11.96
C LEU A 374 23.72 -3.34 11.34
N HIS A 375 23.86 -3.49 10.02
CA HIS A 375 25.14 -3.34 9.32
C HIS A 375 25.76 -1.94 9.47
N TYR A 376 24.95 -0.87 9.53
CA TYR A 376 25.44 0.48 9.79
C TYR A 376 25.84 0.64 11.26
N SER A 377 25.00 0.19 12.18
CA SER A 377 25.26 0.32 13.62
C SER A 377 26.45 -0.54 14.07
N ASN A 378 26.60 -1.75 13.55
CA ASN A 378 27.75 -2.63 13.83
C ASN A 378 29.07 -1.97 13.40
N THR A 379 29.09 -1.27 12.26
CA THR A 379 30.28 -0.51 11.83
C THR A 379 30.60 0.62 12.81
N ILE A 380 29.59 1.34 13.30
CA ILE A 380 29.80 2.39 14.31
C ILE A 380 30.30 1.78 15.63
N GLU A 381 29.71 0.68 16.08
CA GLU A 381 30.09 0.01 17.32
C GLU A 381 31.52 -0.55 17.28
N ASP A 382 31.93 -1.16 16.17
CA ASP A 382 33.31 -1.60 15.95
C ASP A 382 34.30 -0.42 16.04
N LEU A 383 33.96 0.73 15.43
CA LEU A 383 34.78 1.93 15.52
C LEU A 383 34.82 2.52 16.93
N ILE A 384 33.71 2.46 17.69
CA ILE A 384 33.67 2.89 19.10
C ILE A 384 34.58 1.99 19.93
N GLN A 385 34.50 0.66 19.78
CA GLN A 385 35.35 -0.30 20.50
C GLN A 385 36.85 -0.08 20.21
N LYS A 386 37.18 0.35 18.99
CA LYS A 386 38.54 0.70 18.58
C LYS A 386 38.98 2.12 18.97
N ASN A 387 38.15 2.88 19.71
CA ASN A 387 38.36 4.30 20.03
C ASN A 387 38.53 5.21 18.79
N LYS A 388 37.89 4.85 17.67
CA LYS A 388 37.98 5.54 16.38
C LYS A 388 36.73 6.34 16.00
N PHE A 389 35.69 6.39 16.83
CA PHE A 389 34.46 7.13 16.52
C PHE A 389 34.05 8.08 17.65
N GLU A 390 33.59 9.27 17.29
CA GLU A 390 32.99 10.24 18.21
C GLU A 390 31.78 10.93 17.54
N HIS A 391 30.70 11.18 18.28
CA HIS A 391 29.56 11.95 17.80
C HIS A 391 29.41 13.25 18.58
N VAL A 392 29.56 14.37 17.88
CA VAL A 392 29.43 15.72 18.44
C VAL A 392 28.02 16.26 18.20
N ALA A 393 27.38 16.73 19.27
CA ALA A 393 26.09 17.41 19.24
C ALA A 393 26.25 18.90 18.88
N GLY A 394 26.16 19.24 17.60
CA GLY A 394 26.39 20.61 17.12
C GLY A 394 25.90 20.88 15.71
N ARG A 395 26.03 22.14 15.29
CA ARG A 395 25.85 22.57 13.90
C ARG A 395 27.18 23.09 13.38
N PHE A 396 27.50 22.79 12.12
CA PHE A 396 28.69 23.32 11.47
C PHE A 396 28.68 24.85 11.51
N HIS A 397 29.82 25.46 11.84
CA HIS A 397 29.99 26.92 11.85
C HIS A 397 31.09 27.33 10.88
N ASP A 398 32.31 26.81 11.04
CA ASP A 398 33.42 27.10 10.13
C ASP A 398 34.56 26.05 10.24
N LEU A 399 35.56 26.15 9.38
CA LEU A 399 36.84 25.45 9.45
C LEU A 399 37.99 26.44 9.65
N LEU A 400 38.63 26.38 10.81
CA LEU A 400 39.75 27.26 11.16
C LEU A 400 41.07 26.65 10.73
N LEU A 401 41.85 27.39 9.95
CA LEU A 401 43.21 27.02 9.58
C LEU A 401 44.18 27.45 10.69
N ASP A 402 45.09 26.55 11.10
CA ASP A 402 46.20 26.89 11.99
C ASP A 402 47.50 27.18 11.24
N GLU A 403 48.53 27.60 11.97
CA GLU A 403 49.86 27.92 11.45
C GLU A 403 50.55 26.72 10.76
N ASN A 404 50.14 25.49 11.09
CA ASN A 404 50.66 24.25 10.51
C ASN A 404 49.89 23.79 9.25
N ASN A 405 49.02 24.64 8.70
CA ASN A 405 48.14 24.32 7.57
C ASN A 405 47.18 23.13 7.85
N THR A 406 46.73 22.98 9.09
CA THR A 406 45.73 21.98 9.50
C THR A 406 44.39 22.65 9.82
N TYR A 407 43.29 21.92 9.60
CA TYR A 407 41.95 22.46 9.69
C TYR A 407 41.23 21.96 10.94
N PHE A 408 40.71 22.88 11.75
CA PHE A 408 39.93 22.58 12.95
C PHE A 408 38.46 22.91 12.74
N LEU A 409 37.58 22.01 13.19
CA LEU A 409 36.14 22.30 13.20
C LEU A 409 35.82 23.37 14.24
N GLN A 410 35.15 24.43 13.78
CA GLN A 410 34.38 25.31 14.62
C GLN A 410 32.89 24.96 14.48
N TYR A 411 32.20 24.75 15.59
CA TYR A 411 30.79 24.33 15.58
C TYR A 411 29.98 25.06 16.64
N LEU A 412 28.70 25.28 16.35
CA LEU A 412 27.74 25.76 17.32
C LEU A 412 27.26 24.58 18.17
N ASP A 413 27.62 24.57 19.45
CA ASP A 413 27.23 23.53 20.39
C ASP A 413 25.74 23.64 20.72
N THR A 414 25.00 22.55 20.50
CA THR A 414 23.53 22.56 20.61
C THR A 414 23.00 22.67 22.04
N LYS A 415 23.82 22.32 23.05
CA LYS A 415 23.45 22.39 24.45
C LYS A 415 23.65 23.79 25.03
N THR A 416 24.75 24.43 24.68
CA THR A 416 25.18 25.73 25.23
C THR A 416 24.89 26.92 24.31
N ASN A 417 24.57 26.65 23.04
CA ASN A 417 24.41 27.63 21.98
C ASN A 417 25.64 28.54 21.81
N LYS A 418 26.83 28.04 22.18
CA LYS A 418 28.11 28.73 22.05
C LYS A 418 28.94 28.09 20.94
N VAL A 419 29.69 28.92 20.23
CA VAL A 419 30.66 28.45 19.24
C VAL A 419 31.86 27.84 19.97
N LYS A 420 32.21 26.61 19.61
CA LYS A 420 33.33 25.84 20.18
C LYS A 420 34.29 25.39 19.08
N LYS A 421 35.57 25.26 19.43
CA LYS A 421 36.61 24.63 18.60
C LYS A 421 36.74 23.16 19.01
N TYR A 422 36.70 22.25 18.04
CA TYR A 422 36.98 20.84 18.29
C TYR A 422 38.48 20.62 18.50
N LYS A 423 38.83 19.67 19.37
CA LYS A 423 40.20 19.53 19.91
C LYS A 423 41.23 18.98 18.91
N THR A 424 40.82 18.20 17.92
CA THR A 424 41.75 17.60 16.93
C THR A 424 41.50 18.16 15.52
N PRO A 425 42.55 18.29 14.70
CA PRO A 425 42.39 18.71 13.31
C PRO A 425 41.76 17.62 12.44
N PHE A 426 41.17 18.03 11.32
CA PHE A 426 40.55 17.18 10.30
C PHE A 426 41.30 17.29 8.98
N HIS A 427 41.38 16.16 8.29
CA HIS A 427 42.07 16.01 7.00
C HIS A 427 41.10 15.73 5.86
N LEU A 428 39.94 15.15 6.19
CA LEU A 428 38.84 14.93 5.26
C LEU A 428 37.56 15.43 5.92
N VAL A 429 36.83 16.30 5.22
CA VAL A 429 35.50 16.76 5.62
C VAL A 429 34.51 16.35 4.55
N ILE A 430 33.39 15.74 4.95
CA ILE A 430 32.36 15.27 4.04
C ILE A 430 31.03 15.88 4.45
N ASN A 431 30.41 16.60 3.53
CA ASN A 431 29.12 17.20 3.71
C ASN A 431 28.01 16.17 3.47
N CYS A 432 27.28 15.83 4.52
CA CYS A 432 26.10 14.96 4.48
C CYS A 432 24.91 15.64 5.17
N MET A 433 24.82 16.98 5.09
CA MET A 433 23.71 17.72 5.65
C MET A 433 22.38 17.36 4.96
N GLY A 434 21.26 17.74 5.57
CA GLY A 434 19.95 17.68 4.91
C GLY A 434 19.84 18.71 3.78
N GLY A 435 18.84 18.53 2.92
CA GLY A 435 18.54 19.48 1.84
C GLY A 435 18.27 20.89 2.37
N MET A 436 18.53 21.88 1.51
CA MET A 436 18.22 23.29 1.76
C MET A 436 16.71 23.53 1.82
N ARG A 437 16.31 24.72 2.26
CA ARG A 437 14.91 25.19 2.24
C ARG A 437 14.65 26.05 1.00
N LEU A 438 13.40 26.09 0.54
CA LEU A 438 12.93 26.87 -0.61
C LEU A 438 13.15 28.38 -0.45
N THR A 439 13.26 28.86 0.79
CA THR A 439 13.42 30.28 1.14
C THR A 439 14.89 30.73 1.22
N GLN A 440 15.87 29.84 1.00
CA GLN A 440 17.29 30.19 1.06
C GLN A 440 17.81 30.80 -0.25
N ASP A 441 18.76 31.73 -0.18
CA ASP A 441 19.30 32.47 -1.33
C ASP A 441 19.94 31.59 -2.42
N CYS A 442 20.49 30.45 -2.01
CA CYS A 442 21.18 29.48 -2.87
C CYS A 442 20.27 28.41 -3.50
N THR A 443 18.95 28.60 -3.44
CA THR A 443 17.95 27.71 -4.06
C THR A 443 18.19 27.55 -5.57
N PRO A 444 17.99 26.34 -6.16
CA PRO A 444 18.20 26.11 -7.59
C PRO A 444 17.46 27.11 -8.47
N LYS A 445 18.08 27.51 -9.60
CA LYS A 445 17.59 28.58 -10.48
C LYS A 445 16.14 28.39 -10.91
N LEU A 446 15.74 27.17 -11.29
CA LEU A 446 14.36 26.83 -11.62
C LEU A 446 13.41 27.16 -10.47
N ILE A 447 13.69 26.63 -9.28
CA ILE A 447 12.83 26.79 -8.10
C ILE A 447 12.73 28.26 -7.71
N ARG A 448 13.85 28.99 -7.67
CA ARG A 448 13.86 30.43 -7.41
C ARG A 448 13.01 31.20 -8.43
N ASN A 449 13.12 30.85 -9.71
CA ASN A 449 12.34 31.49 -10.77
C ASN A 449 10.84 31.19 -10.65
N LEU A 450 10.46 29.96 -10.28
CA LEU A 450 9.07 29.59 -10.02
C LEU A 450 8.48 30.40 -8.86
N ILE A 451 9.22 30.55 -7.76
CA ILE A 451 8.80 31.36 -6.60
C ILE A 451 8.66 32.83 -7.00
N ASN A 452 9.67 33.41 -7.66
CA ASN A 452 9.66 34.82 -8.05
C ASN A 452 8.51 35.17 -9.01
N LYS A 453 8.06 34.23 -9.83
CA LYS A 453 6.91 34.39 -10.74
C LYS A 453 5.57 34.10 -10.08
N GLY A 454 5.54 33.63 -8.83
CA GLY A 454 4.33 33.18 -8.16
C GLY A 454 3.76 31.86 -8.71
N TYR A 455 4.56 31.07 -9.43
CA TYR A 455 4.13 29.78 -9.99
C TYR A 455 4.16 28.64 -8.96
N GLY A 456 4.69 28.90 -7.78
CA GLY A 456 4.63 28.00 -6.62
C GLY A 456 4.92 28.78 -5.35
N THR A 457 4.09 28.57 -4.32
CA THR A 457 4.23 29.23 -3.02
C THR A 457 4.82 28.24 -2.03
N PRO A 458 6.00 28.50 -1.43
CA PRO A 458 6.53 27.67 -0.35
C PRO A 458 5.52 27.60 0.80
N ASN A 459 5.25 26.39 1.32
CA ASN A 459 4.41 26.25 2.50
C ASN A 459 5.23 26.48 3.79
N ASN A 460 4.58 26.43 4.95
CA ASN A 460 5.20 26.72 6.26
C ASN A 460 6.37 25.80 6.65
N SER A 461 6.50 24.63 6.00
CA SER A 461 7.67 23.75 6.19
C SER A 461 8.95 24.30 5.56
N GLU A 462 8.79 25.22 4.58
CA GLU A 462 9.83 25.74 3.69
C GLU A 462 10.57 24.67 2.87
N ILE A 463 10.12 23.41 2.86
CA ILE A 463 10.75 22.33 2.08
C ILE A 463 9.83 21.79 0.97
N GLY A 464 8.60 22.30 0.86
CA GLY A 464 7.66 21.97 -0.20
C GLY A 464 6.78 23.15 -0.61
N PHE A 465 6.10 23.00 -1.75
CA PHE A 465 5.14 23.95 -2.28
C PHE A 465 3.74 23.66 -1.75
N HIS A 466 2.90 24.69 -1.62
CA HIS A 466 1.47 24.50 -1.41
C HIS A 466 0.83 23.95 -2.70
N VAL A 467 0.00 22.92 -2.57
CA VAL A 467 -0.75 22.33 -3.69
C VAL A 467 -2.24 22.21 -3.38
N ASN A 468 -3.07 22.25 -4.42
CA ASN A 468 -4.50 21.92 -4.32
C ASN A 468 -4.73 20.39 -4.25
N LYS A 469 -6.00 19.98 -4.19
CA LYS A 469 -6.40 18.55 -4.18
C LYS A 469 -5.97 17.77 -5.44
N SER A 470 -5.71 18.46 -6.54
CA SER A 470 -5.19 17.90 -7.79
C SER A 470 -3.65 17.90 -7.86
N LEU A 471 -2.98 18.15 -6.72
CA LEU A 471 -1.53 18.26 -6.61
C LEU A 471 -0.92 19.39 -7.44
N GLU A 472 -1.71 20.43 -7.74
CA GLU A 472 -1.30 21.55 -8.56
C GLU A 472 -0.84 22.76 -7.74
N VAL A 473 0.24 23.40 -8.20
CA VAL A 473 0.61 24.77 -7.80
C VAL A 473 -0.11 25.82 -8.66
N MET A 474 -0.47 25.43 -9.88
CA MET A 474 -1.26 26.18 -10.84
C MET A 474 -1.98 25.19 -11.76
N GLU A 475 -3.07 25.61 -12.39
CA GLU A 475 -3.79 24.80 -13.40
C GLU A 475 -2.82 24.12 -14.38
N ASN A 476 -2.90 22.79 -14.48
CA ASN A 476 -2.05 21.93 -15.33
C ASN A 476 -0.56 21.91 -14.96
N PHE A 477 -0.20 22.41 -13.78
CA PHE A 477 1.16 22.37 -13.24
C PHE A 477 1.18 21.66 -11.89
N HIS A 478 1.51 20.37 -11.93
CA HIS A 478 1.53 19.48 -10.78
C HIS A 478 2.91 19.41 -10.12
N VAL A 479 2.94 19.09 -8.83
CA VAL A 479 4.15 18.78 -8.07
C VAL A 479 4.11 17.33 -7.62
N MET A 480 5.25 16.64 -7.69
CA MET A 480 5.38 15.26 -7.28
C MET A 480 6.72 15.02 -6.55
N GLY A 481 6.69 14.11 -5.57
CA GLY A 481 7.88 13.76 -4.77
C GLY A 481 8.14 14.71 -3.59
N PRO A 482 9.39 14.87 -3.14
CA PRO A 482 9.74 15.55 -1.88
C PRO A 482 9.22 16.98 -1.71
N LEU A 483 8.99 17.71 -2.81
CA LEU A 483 8.44 19.07 -2.78
C LEU A 483 6.95 19.11 -2.40
N LEU A 484 6.29 17.97 -2.18
CA LEU A 484 4.94 17.90 -1.58
C LEU A 484 4.96 17.95 -0.04
N ALA A 485 6.12 17.91 0.61
CA ALA A 485 6.21 18.00 2.07
C ALA A 485 5.56 19.29 2.60
N GLY A 486 4.76 19.17 3.67
CA GLY A 486 3.98 20.24 4.29
C GLY A 486 2.52 20.33 3.85
N ASN A 487 2.02 19.43 2.99
CA ASN A 487 0.62 19.40 2.53
C ASN A 487 -0.20 18.32 3.22
N VAL A 488 -1.52 18.41 3.10
CA VAL A 488 -2.47 17.35 3.45
C VAL A 488 -3.03 16.79 2.15
N ILE A 489 -2.92 15.47 1.94
CA ILE A 489 -3.37 14.80 0.72
C ILE A 489 -4.34 13.70 1.14
N ASN A 490 -5.60 13.77 0.69
CA ASN A 490 -6.68 12.84 1.09
C ASN A 490 -6.72 12.61 2.62
N GLY A 491 -6.73 13.70 3.40
CA GLY A 491 -6.77 13.65 4.87
C GLY A 491 -5.47 13.22 5.55
N ASN A 492 -4.41 12.89 4.79
CA ASN A 492 -3.13 12.45 5.35
C ASN A 492 -2.11 13.61 5.36
N PRO A 493 -1.54 13.97 6.52
CA PRO A 493 -0.50 14.99 6.61
C PRO A 493 0.83 14.46 6.08
N ILE A 494 1.42 15.15 5.11
CA ILE A 494 2.62 14.72 4.39
C ILE A 494 3.80 15.57 4.81
N TRP A 495 4.67 15.07 5.70
CA TRP A 495 5.87 15.83 6.13
C TRP A 495 7.16 15.46 5.38
N HIS A 496 7.19 14.30 4.71
CA HIS A 496 8.31 13.88 3.86
C HIS A 496 7.84 12.87 2.79
N VAL A 497 8.50 12.80 1.63
CA VAL A 497 8.09 11.97 0.47
C VAL A 497 9.29 11.25 -0.17
N GLU A 498 10.13 10.67 0.67
CA GLU A 498 11.27 9.83 0.27
C GLU A 498 11.05 8.34 0.55
N HIS A 499 9.95 7.99 1.22
CA HIS A 499 9.56 6.59 1.45
C HIS A 499 8.82 6.05 0.21
N CYS A 500 9.24 4.87 -0.26
CA CYS A 500 8.76 4.32 -1.53
C CYS A 500 7.24 4.06 -1.52
N GLY A 501 6.69 3.60 -0.38
CA GLY A 501 5.25 3.40 -0.23
C GLY A 501 4.45 4.69 -0.40
N ARG A 502 4.90 5.81 0.19
CA ARG A 502 4.28 7.12 -0.03
C ARG A 502 4.39 7.60 -1.47
N ILE A 503 5.53 7.36 -2.10
CA ILE A 503 5.72 7.71 -3.51
C ILE A 503 4.73 6.94 -4.39
N ILE A 504 4.60 5.62 -4.22
CA ILE A 504 3.68 4.77 -4.99
C ILE A 504 2.23 5.23 -4.82
N TRP A 505 1.81 5.52 -3.58
CA TRP A 505 0.46 5.99 -3.28
C TRP A 505 0.14 7.34 -3.93
N ILE A 506 1.01 8.35 -3.79
CA ILE A 506 0.79 9.66 -4.43
C ILE A 506 0.89 9.56 -5.96
N SER A 507 1.76 8.70 -6.48
CA SER A 507 1.85 8.42 -7.92
C SER A 507 0.55 7.88 -8.49
N GLN A 508 -0.16 7.02 -7.75
CA GLN A 508 -1.49 6.54 -8.14
C GLN A 508 -2.47 7.72 -8.28
N ILE A 509 -2.57 8.57 -7.24
CA ILE A 509 -3.44 9.76 -7.22
C ILE A 509 -3.15 10.66 -8.42
N LEU A 510 -1.87 11.02 -8.63
CA LEU A 510 -1.48 11.91 -9.72
C LEU A 510 -1.74 11.27 -11.10
N SER A 511 -1.50 9.97 -11.25
CA SER A 511 -1.74 9.27 -12.51
C SER A 511 -3.22 9.26 -12.90
N GLU A 512 -4.14 9.11 -11.94
CA GLU A 512 -5.59 9.17 -12.18
C GLU A 512 -6.04 10.58 -12.57
N ILE A 513 -5.49 11.62 -11.92
CA ILE A 513 -5.76 13.02 -12.26
C ILE A 513 -5.32 13.31 -13.69
N ILE A 514 -4.08 12.93 -14.04
CA ILE A 514 -3.53 13.12 -15.38
C ILE A 514 -4.33 12.33 -16.42
N TYR A 515 -4.66 11.06 -16.10
CA TYR A 515 -5.38 10.17 -16.98
C TYR A 515 -6.77 10.69 -17.33
N LYS A 516 -7.56 11.11 -16.33
CA LYS A 516 -8.90 11.69 -16.54
C LYS A 516 -8.87 12.85 -17.53
N ASP A 517 -7.86 13.70 -17.47
CA ASP A 517 -7.76 14.84 -18.39
C ASP A 517 -7.41 14.42 -19.82
N ILE A 518 -6.45 13.51 -19.99
CA ILE A 518 -6.04 13.07 -21.33
C ILE A 518 -7.10 12.17 -21.98
N SER A 519 -7.83 11.36 -21.21
CA SER A 519 -8.93 10.53 -21.73
C SER A 519 -10.17 11.37 -22.09
N ASN A 520 -10.43 12.46 -21.37
CA ASN A 520 -11.58 13.35 -21.60
C ASN A 520 -11.57 14.14 -22.93
N LYS A 521 -10.54 14.01 -23.77
CA LYS A 521 -10.49 14.67 -25.10
C LYS A 521 -11.49 14.14 -26.15
N LYS A 522 -12.43 13.27 -25.78
CA LYS A 522 -13.61 12.91 -26.60
C LYS A 522 -14.97 13.16 -25.93
N LEU A 523 -15.04 13.42 -24.63
CA LEU A 523 -16.33 13.56 -23.93
C LEU A 523 -17.11 14.81 -24.36
N ASN A 524 -16.42 15.93 -24.66
CA ASN A 524 -17.08 17.15 -25.14
C ASN A 524 -17.64 17.07 -26.59
N ALA A 525 -17.35 16.00 -27.33
CA ALA A 525 -17.89 15.77 -28.67
C ALA A 525 -19.04 14.74 -28.69
N ILE A 526 -19.27 14.02 -27.59
CA ILE A 526 -20.32 13.01 -27.45
C ILE A 526 -21.54 13.59 -26.70
N GLU A 527 -21.36 14.65 -25.90
CA GLU A 527 -22.46 15.35 -25.20
C GLU A 527 -23.50 16.06 -26.10
N GLN A 528 -23.41 15.93 -27.44
CA GLN A 528 -24.46 16.42 -28.36
C GLN A 528 -25.01 15.38 -29.33
N LYS A 529 -24.74 14.09 -29.12
CA LYS A 529 -25.48 13.02 -29.81
C LYS A 529 -25.66 11.84 -28.88
N ILE A 530 -26.86 11.71 -28.33
CA ILE A 530 -27.75 10.54 -28.45
C ILE A 530 -28.94 10.85 -27.53
N ASP A 531 -30.09 11.03 -28.15
CA ASP A 531 -31.38 10.97 -27.49
C ASP A 531 -32.13 9.78 -28.09
N LYS A 532 -32.79 9.01 -27.21
CA LYS A 532 -33.53 7.74 -27.41
C LYS A 532 -32.73 6.43 -27.49
N ASN A 533 -32.37 5.89 -26.32
CA ASN A 533 -32.29 4.43 -26.11
C ASN A 533 -33.33 4.02 -25.05
N ASN A 534 -33.93 2.83 -25.20
CA ASN A 534 -34.93 2.25 -24.28
C ASN A 534 -34.29 1.72 -22.97
N ALA A 535 -33.33 2.43 -22.40
CA ALA A 535 -32.72 2.06 -21.12
C ALA A 535 -33.71 2.29 -19.98
N THR A 536 -33.96 1.26 -19.18
CA THR A 536 -34.89 1.34 -18.03
C THR A 536 -34.26 0.67 -16.82
N LEU A 537 -34.21 1.40 -15.69
CA LEU A 537 -33.88 0.84 -14.38
C LEU A 537 -35.12 0.81 -13.49
N VAL A 538 -35.44 -0.36 -12.94
CA VAL A 538 -36.57 -0.56 -12.02
C VAL A 538 -36.09 -1.24 -10.74
N ALA A 539 -36.58 -0.78 -9.60
CA ALA A 539 -36.40 -1.44 -8.31
C ALA A 539 -37.59 -2.38 -8.05
N LEU A 540 -37.36 -3.69 -8.08
CA LEU A 540 -38.39 -4.71 -7.84
C LEU A 540 -38.35 -5.16 -6.37
N THR A 541 -39.49 -5.12 -5.69
CA THR A 541 -39.65 -5.51 -4.28
C THR A 541 -40.62 -6.67 -4.06
N ASN A 542 -41.38 -7.06 -5.09
CA ASN A 542 -42.31 -8.16 -5.00
C ASN A 542 -41.66 -9.47 -5.49
N LYS A 543 -42.01 -10.57 -4.82
CA LYS A 543 -41.45 -11.90 -5.08
C LYS A 543 -41.59 -12.32 -6.54
N LYS A 544 -42.77 -12.15 -7.13
CA LYS A 544 -43.08 -12.66 -8.47
C LYS A 544 -42.17 -12.05 -9.54
N ASP A 545 -42.10 -10.73 -9.63
CA ASP A 545 -41.30 -10.05 -10.65
C ASP A 545 -39.79 -10.28 -10.45
N TRP A 546 -39.37 -10.44 -9.19
CA TRP A 546 -38.01 -10.81 -8.83
C TRP A 546 -37.65 -12.19 -9.36
N ASP A 547 -38.46 -13.20 -8.99
CA ASP A 547 -38.22 -14.59 -9.37
C ASP A 547 -38.30 -14.76 -10.89
N ASP A 548 -39.27 -14.12 -11.55
CA ASP A 548 -39.39 -14.11 -13.01
C ASP A 548 -38.12 -13.51 -13.65
N THR A 549 -37.54 -12.46 -13.06
CA THR A 549 -36.32 -11.83 -13.57
C THR A 549 -35.08 -12.70 -13.41
N ILE A 550 -34.85 -13.30 -12.23
CA ILE A 550 -33.67 -14.15 -12.02
C ILE A 550 -33.76 -15.45 -12.83
N LYS A 551 -34.97 -16.02 -12.97
CA LYS A 551 -35.23 -17.22 -13.80
C LYS A 551 -35.00 -16.94 -15.28
N ASP A 552 -35.35 -15.75 -15.76
CA ASP A 552 -35.03 -15.32 -17.13
C ASP A 552 -33.52 -15.21 -17.38
N ILE A 553 -32.75 -14.77 -16.39
CA ILE A 553 -31.28 -14.66 -16.47
C ILE A 553 -30.58 -16.03 -16.45
N LYS A 554 -31.18 -17.03 -15.78
CA LYS A 554 -30.71 -18.42 -15.65
C LYS A 554 -29.42 -18.61 -14.86
N ASN A 555 -28.40 -17.79 -15.09
CA ASN A 555 -27.14 -17.84 -14.35
C ASN A 555 -27.25 -17.08 -13.03
N TYR A 556 -27.84 -17.71 -12.03
CA TYR A 556 -28.00 -17.18 -10.68
C TYR A 556 -27.68 -18.25 -9.62
N ASP A 557 -27.63 -17.83 -8.37
CA ASP A 557 -27.37 -18.66 -7.19
C ASP A 557 -28.45 -18.39 -6.13
N PHE A 558 -28.58 -19.23 -5.10
CA PHE A 558 -29.62 -19.10 -4.07
C PHE A 558 -29.54 -17.75 -3.34
N TYR A 559 -28.33 -17.19 -3.22
CA TYR A 559 -28.08 -15.84 -2.70
C TYR A 559 -28.80 -14.73 -3.48
N HIS A 560 -29.23 -14.96 -4.73
CA HIS A 560 -29.95 -13.99 -5.55
C HIS A 560 -31.48 -14.12 -5.44
N THR A 561 -31.99 -15.15 -4.75
CA THR A 561 -33.43 -15.41 -4.65
C THR A 561 -34.12 -14.43 -3.72
N TYR A 562 -35.40 -14.15 -3.98
CA TYR A 562 -36.22 -13.35 -3.09
C TYR A 562 -36.32 -13.99 -1.71
N ASP A 563 -36.53 -15.32 -1.66
CA ASP A 563 -36.71 -16.05 -0.41
C ASP A 563 -35.51 -15.89 0.52
N TYR A 564 -34.28 -15.97 0.01
CA TYR A 564 -33.09 -15.76 0.84
C TYR A 564 -32.93 -14.32 1.33
N HIS A 565 -33.32 -13.34 0.51
CA HIS A 565 -33.32 -11.93 0.91
C HIS A 565 -34.38 -11.65 1.98
N ALA A 566 -35.60 -12.16 1.80
CA ALA A 566 -36.69 -12.01 2.76
C ALA A 566 -36.36 -12.62 4.14
N LEU A 567 -35.48 -13.64 4.18
CA LEU A 567 -34.98 -14.24 5.42
C LEU A 567 -33.92 -13.42 6.14
N SER A 568 -33.26 -12.52 5.42
CA SER A 568 -32.09 -11.80 5.89
C SER A 568 -32.39 -10.37 6.33
N VAL A 569 -33.61 -9.87 6.08
CA VAL A 569 -34.01 -8.49 6.38
C VAL A 569 -34.55 -8.33 7.80
N GLN A 570 -34.22 -7.20 8.42
CA GLN A 570 -34.79 -6.75 9.69
C GLN A 570 -36.03 -5.85 9.48
N GLU A 571 -36.76 -5.50 10.55
CA GLU A 571 -38.02 -4.72 10.49
C GLU A 571 -37.94 -3.40 9.69
N ASN A 572 -36.75 -2.80 9.56
CA ASN A 572 -36.54 -1.52 8.87
C ASN A 572 -35.73 -1.64 7.57
N GLU A 573 -35.66 -2.84 7.01
CA GLU A 573 -34.91 -3.15 5.81
C GLU A 573 -35.85 -3.61 4.69
N THR A 574 -35.46 -3.38 3.44
CA THR A 574 -36.28 -3.74 2.28
C THR A 574 -35.43 -4.46 1.25
N PRO A 575 -35.77 -5.71 0.89
CA PRO A 575 -35.07 -6.40 -0.19
C PRO A 575 -35.49 -5.78 -1.53
N VAL A 576 -34.52 -5.47 -2.38
CA VAL A 576 -34.72 -4.85 -3.69
C VAL A 576 -33.85 -5.53 -4.75
N LEU A 577 -34.45 -5.88 -5.88
CA LEU A 577 -33.73 -6.27 -7.09
C LEU A 577 -33.70 -5.08 -8.04
N PHE A 578 -32.53 -4.50 -8.24
CA PHE A 578 -32.33 -3.49 -9.26
C PHE A 578 -32.22 -4.17 -10.62
N LYS A 579 -33.26 -4.04 -11.44
CA LYS A 579 -33.32 -4.57 -12.80
C LYS A 579 -33.07 -3.44 -13.80
N TYR A 580 -31.95 -3.52 -14.49
CA TYR A 580 -31.65 -2.65 -15.63
C TYR A 580 -31.84 -3.42 -16.93
N THR A 581 -32.54 -2.83 -17.89
CA THR A 581 -32.73 -3.37 -19.23
C THR A 581 -32.35 -2.31 -20.26
N GLU A 582 -31.50 -2.69 -21.21
CA GLU A 582 -31.16 -1.89 -22.39
C GLU A 582 -30.98 -2.82 -23.58
N ASP A 583 -31.70 -2.53 -24.67
CA ASP A 583 -31.80 -3.37 -25.86
C ASP A 583 -32.05 -4.86 -25.53
N ASN A 584 -31.05 -5.72 -25.78
CA ASN A 584 -31.15 -7.18 -25.59
C ASN A 584 -30.44 -7.69 -24.33
N PHE A 585 -30.02 -6.81 -23.42
CA PHE A 585 -29.36 -7.23 -22.18
C PHE A 585 -30.07 -6.75 -20.92
N THR A 586 -29.86 -7.50 -19.84
CA THR A 586 -30.45 -7.29 -18.53
C THR A 586 -29.40 -7.50 -17.45
N VAL A 587 -29.23 -6.51 -16.59
CA VAL A 587 -28.48 -6.64 -15.33
C VAL A 587 -29.51 -6.69 -14.21
N ALA A 588 -29.40 -7.67 -13.32
CA ALA A 588 -30.18 -7.69 -12.09
C ALA A 588 -29.24 -7.72 -10.88
N PHE A 589 -29.43 -6.78 -9.95
CA PHE A 589 -28.57 -6.63 -8.78
C PHE A 589 -29.38 -6.66 -7.48
N PRO A 590 -29.41 -7.81 -6.79
CA PRO A 590 -30.06 -7.94 -5.49
C PRO A 590 -29.32 -7.20 -4.39
N LEU A 591 -30.03 -6.36 -3.63
CA LEU A 591 -29.52 -5.64 -2.46
C LEU A 591 -30.62 -5.51 -1.39
N ILE A 592 -30.21 -5.19 -0.17
CA ILE A 592 -31.06 -4.79 0.94
C ILE A 592 -30.89 -3.28 1.13
N LEU A 593 -31.98 -2.53 1.05
CA LEU A 593 -32.01 -1.12 1.41
C LEU A 593 -32.24 -0.96 2.91
N ARG A 594 -31.41 -0.14 3.56
CA ARG A 594 -31.44 0.12 4.99
C ARG A 594 -31.57 1.61 5.23
N ASN A 595 -32.50 2.01 6.10
CA ASN A 595 -32.59 3.41 6.54
C ASN A 595 -31.38 3.75 7.42
N ILE A 596 -30.86 4.98 7.29
CA ILE A 596 -29.79 5.50 8.17
C ILE A 596 -30.47 6.26 9.32
N PRO A 597 -30.40 5.76 10.57
CA PRO A 597 -31.12 6.34 11.70
C PRO A 597 -30.85 7.84 11.88
N GLY A 598 -31.92 8.61 12.13
CA GLY A 598 -31.83 10.06 12.34
C GLY A 598 -31.62 10.89 11.07
N THR A 599 -31.73 10.29 9.88
CA THR A 599 -31.58 11.00 8.60
C THR A 599 -32.65 10.60 7.59
N LYS A 600 -32.72 11.34 6.47
CA LYS A 600 -33.55 10.98 5.30
C LYS A 600 -32.89 9.98 4.36
N TYR A 601 -31.63 9.62 4.62
CA TYR A 601 -30.78 8.85 3.71
C TYR A 601 -30.89 7.35 3.98
N LYS A 602 -30.53 6.57 2.95
CA LYS A 602 -30.47 5.12 2.97
C LYS A 602 -29.11 4.65 2.48
N ASP A 603 -28.76 3.41 2.78
CA ASP A 603 -27.70 2.69 2.10
C ASP A 603 -28.15 1.30 1.66
N ALA A 604 -27.37 0.70 0.77
CA ALA A 604 -27.63 -0.63 0.24
C ALA A 604 -26.53 -1.60 0.66
N THR A 605 -26.89 -2.84 0.98
CA THR A 605 -25.94 -3.91 1.30
C THR A 605 -26.41 -5.24 0.73
N SER A 606 -25.51 -6.15 0.38
CA SER A 606 -25.90 -7.52 0.05
C SER A 606 -26.32 -8.29 1.31
N VAL A 607 -27.11 -9.35 1.14
CA VAL A 607 -27.32 -10.39 2.16
C VAL A 607 -25.99 -10.98 2.65
N TYR A 608 -26.02 -11.72 3.76
CA TYR A 608 -24.90 -12.54 4.17
C TYR A 608 -24.64 -13.64 3.13
N GLY A 609 -23.42 -13.71 2.58
CA GLY A 609 -23.08 -14.66 1.52
C GLY A 609 -22.56 -14.00 0.24
N TYR A 610 -22.71 -14.68 -0.90
CA TYR A 610 -22.08 -14.32 -2.17
C TYR A 610 -23.14 -13.92 -3.21
N VAL A 611 -23.33 -12.62 -3.44
CA VAL A 611 -24.40 -12.07 -4.29
C VAL A 611 -23.80 -11.48 -5.58
N GLY A 612 -23.44 -10.19 -5.57
CA GLY A 612 -23.09 -9.44 -6.78
C GLY A 612 -24.22 -9.37 -7.82
N PRO A 613 -23.97 -8.70 -8.97
CA PRO A 613 -24.95 -8.62 -10.06
C PRO A 613 -24.98 -9.89 -10.90
N ILE A 614 -26.14 -10.21 -11.48
CA ILE A 614 -26.31 -11.25 -12.50
C ILE A 614 -26.69 -10.63 -13.84
N PHE A 615 -26.36 -11.30 -14.94
CA PHE A 615 -26.45 -10.73 -16.27
C PHE A 615 -26.93 -11.72 -17.32
N LYS A 616 -27.76 -11.21 -18.22
CA LYS A 616 -28.18 -11.87 -19.46
C LYS A 616 -27.95 -10.90 -20.62
N GLY A 617 -27.20 -11.32 -21.63
CA GLY A 617 -26.93 -10.48 -22.80
C GLY A 617 -25.57 -10.77 -23.43
N ASN A 618 -25.08 -9.85 -24.26
CA ASN A 618 -23.76 -9.93 -24.87
C ASN A 618 -22.65 -9.60 -23.83
N PRO A 619 -21.63 -10.47 -23.64
CA PRO A 619 -20.50 -10.19 -22.76
C PRO A 619 -19.75 -8.87 -23.01
N ASP A 620 -19.78 -8.35 -24.24
CA ASP A 620 -19.11 -7.09 -24.63
C ASP A 620 -19.97 -5.83 -24.36
N PHE A 621 -20.86 -5.88 -23.35
CA PHE A 621 -21.75 -4.76 -23.06
C PHE A 621 -21.01 -3.58 -22.42
N ASP A 622 -21.33 -2.36 -22.85
CA ASP A 622 -20.88 -1.13 -22.21
C ASP A 622 -21.78 -0.84 -21.00
N ASN A 623 -21.18 -0.79 -19.80
CA ASN A 623 -21.92 -0.55 -18.57
C ASN A 623 -22.20 0.94 -18.31
N SER A 624 -21.73 1.87 -19.15
CA SER A 624 -21.82 3.32 -18.92
C SER A 624 -23.24 3.82 -18.66
N ASN A 625 -24.21 3.39 -19.46
CA ASN A 625 -25.63 3.76 -19.27
C ASN A 625 -26.22 3.10 -18.03
N PHE A 626 -25.88 1.85 -17.72
CA PHE A 626 -26.27 1.20 -16.47
C PHE A 626 -25.75 1.98 -15.25
N VAL A 627 -24.46 2.34 -15.25
CA VAL A 627 -23.81 3.11 -14.18
C VAL A 627 -24.49 4.45 -13.99
N LYS A 628 -24.79 5.14 -15.09
CA LYS A 628 -25.50 6.42 -15.08
C LYS A 628 -26.89 6.29 -14.47
N GLU A 629 -27.72 5.37 -14.95
CA GLU A 629 -29.09 5.19 -14.45
C GLU A 629 -29.11 4.69 -13.01
N PHE A 630 -28.20 3.79 -12.64
CA PHE A 630 -28.08 3.29 -11.27
C PHE A 630 -27.65 4.40 -10.30
N THR A 631 -26.64 5.19 -10.67
CA THR A 631 -26.19 6.34 -9.86
C THR A 631 -27.27 7.42 -9.77
N LYS A 632 -28.00 7.67 -10.86
CA LYS A 632 -29.14 8.58 -10.89
C LYS A 632 -30.24 8.12 -9.92
N TYR A 633 -30.64 6.85 -10.01
CA TYR A 633 -31.64 6.29 -9.10
C TYR A 633 -31.21 6.41 -7.63
N PHE A 634 -29.95 6.11 -7.33
CA PHE A 634 -29.41 6.22 -5.97
C PHE A 634 -29.54 7.66 -5.45
N ASN A 635 -29.12 8.65 -6.23
CA ASN A 635 -29.22 10.06 -5.86
C ASN A 635 -30.69 10.51 -5.71
N ASP A 636 -31.55 10.19 -6.68
CA ASP A 636 -32.97 10.57 -6.67
C ASP A 636 -33.74 9.96 -5.49
N ASN A 637 -33.29 8.81 -4.96
CA ASN A 637 -33.92 8.10 -3.85
C ASN A 637 -33.18 8.24 -2.51
N ASN A 638 -32.24 9.18 -2.39
CA ASN A 638 -31.43 9.41 -1.17
C ASN A 638 -30.64 8.18 -0.71
N ILE A 639 -30.22 7.30 -1.62
CA ILE A 639 -29.36 6.14 -1.33
C ILE A 639 -27.91 6.57 -1.56
N ILE A 640 -27.10 6.58 -0.51
CA ILE A 640 -25.79 7.26 -0.54
C ILE A 640 -24.62 6.33 -0.87
N CYS A 641 -24.76 5.03 -0.64
CA CYS A 641 -23.74 4.04 -0.96
C CYS A 641 -24.31 2.62 -1.07
N ALA A 642 -23.53 1.71 -1.67
CA ALA A 642 -23.83 0.29 -1.76
C ALA A 642 -22.62 -0.59 -1.44
N PHE A 643 -22.88 -1.73 -0.82
CA PHE A 643 -21.93 -2.81 -0.56
C PHE A 643 -22.43 -4.12 -1.18
N SER A 644 -21.54 -4.91 -1.77
CA SER A 644 -21.86 -6.28 -2.14
C SER A 644 -20.66 -7.21 -2.07
N ARG A 645 -20.89 -8.43 -1.61
CA ARG A 645 -19.96 -9.56 -1.75
C ARG A 645 -20.22 -10.20 -3.11
N LEU A 646 -19.21 -10.24 -3.98
CA LEU A 646 -19.36 -10.81 -5.31
C LEU A 646 -19.39 -12.34 -5.25
N ASN A 647 -20.12 -12.94 -6.20
CA ASN A 647 -20.24 -14.37 -6.30
C ASN A 647 -19.17 -14.96 -7.23
N PRO A 648 -18.22 -15.75 -6.68
CA PRO A 648 -17.10 -16.26 -7.46
C PRO A 648 -17.49 -17.28 -8.55
N TYR A 649 -18.74 -17.75 -8.54
CA TYR A 649 -19.26 -18.72 -9.51
C TYR A 649 -20.13 -18.07 -10.59
N ILE A 650 -20.47 -16.79 -10.44
CA ILE A 650 -21.23 -16.03 -11.44
C ILE A 650 -20.27 -15.28 -12.35
N THR A 651 -20.45 -15.44 -13.66
CA THR A 651 -19.61 -14.81 -14.67
C THR A 651 -20.00 -13.36 -14.92
N HIS A 652 -19.11 -12.60 -15.56
CA HIS A 652 -19.33 -11.21 -16.00
C HIS A 652 -19.53 -10.14 -14.91
N GLN A 653 -19.54 -10.51 -13.62
CA GLN A 653 -19.66 -9.52 -12.53
C GLN A 653 -18.59 -8.42 -12.56
N ASN A 654 -17.35 -8.78 -12.90
CA ASN A 654 -16.26 -7.80 -13.03
C ASN A 654 -16.50 -6.83 -14.20
N ASN A 655 -17.01 -7.32 -15.34
CA ASN A 655 -17.35 -6.47 -16.49
C ASN A 655 -18.50 -5.51 -16.16
N ILE A 656 -19.54 -6.00 -15.46
CA ILE A 656 -20.68 -5.18 -15.06
C ILE A 656 -20.25 -4.03 -14.14
N LEU A 657 -19.28 -4.29 -13.27
CA LEU A 657 -18.81 -3.34 -12.26
C LEU A 657 -17.51 -2.63 -12.67
N GLU A 658 -17.06 -2.79 -13.90
CA GLU A 658 -15.83 -2.16 -14.39
C GLU A 658 -15.95 -0.64 -14.34
N GLY A 659 -15.01 0.03 -13.66
CA GLY A 659 -15.07 1.49 -13.46
C GLY A 659 -16.23 1.98 -12.59
N PHE A 660 -17.06 1.08 -12.04
CA PHE A 660 -18.22 1.43 -11.22
C PHE A 660 -17.98 1.06 -9.77
N GLY A 661 -17.66 2.05 -8.92
CA GLY A 661 -17.26 1.79 -7.53
C GLY A 661 -15.85 1.20 -7.43
N LYS A 662 -15.54 0.54 -6.31
CA LYS A 662 -14.26 -0.12 -6.03
C LYS A 662 -14.45 -1.62 -5.87
N LEU A 663 -13.65 -2.39 -6.60
CA LEU A 663 -13.52 -3.84 -6.44
C LEU A 663 -12.30 -4.15 -5.56
N ILE A 664 -12.51 -4.92 -4.50
CA ILE A 664 -11.48 -5.25 -3.51
C ILE A 664 -11.34 -6.77 -3.48
N LEU A 665 -10.13 -7.29 -3.73
CA LEU A 665 -9.83 -8.70 -3.50
C LEU A 665 -9.68 -8.93 -1.99
N GLN A 666 -10.62 -9.68 -1.40
CA GLN A 666 -10.67 -9.89 0.05
C GLN A 666 -9.93 -11.16 0.49
N GLY A 667 -9.88 -12.19 -0.36
CA GLY A 667 -9.23 -13.46 -0.03
C GLY A 667 -9.64 -14.58 -0.98
N LYS A 668 -9.48 -15.83 -0.53
CA LYS A 668 -9.83 -17.01 -1.32
C LYS A 668 -10.98 -17.80 -0.73
N ILE A 669 -11.72 -18.45 -1.62
CA ILE A 669 -12.76 -19.42 -1.31
C ILE A 669 -12.29 -20.79 -1.76
N VAL A 670 -12.47 -21.79 -0.90
CA VAL A 670 -12.11 -23.17 -1.23
C VAL A 670 -13.26 -23.81 -1.99
N ASN A 671 -12.98 -24.27 -3.21
CA ASN A 671 -13.92 -24.97 -4.07
C ASN A 671 -13.51 -26.44 -4.20
N ILE A 672 -14.46 -27.38 -4.13
CA ILE A 672 -14.24 -28.71 -4.69
C ILE A 672 -14.88 -28.70 -6.09
N ASP A 673 -14.05 -28.94 -7.10
CA ASP A 673 -14.51 -29.14 -8.47
C ASP A 673 -15.27 -30.47 -8.56
N LEU A 674 -16.58 -30.39 -8.77
CA LEU A 674 -17.45 -31.56 -8.84
C LEU A 674 -17.57 -32.12 -10.26
N ASP A 675 -16.98 -31.48 -11.27
CA ASP A 675 -16.88 -32.06 -12.62
C ASP A 675 -15.82 -33.17 -12.70
N LEU A 676 -14.85 -33.15 -11.77
CA LEU A 676 -13.86 -34.23 -11.62
C LEU A 676 -14.49 -35.52 -11.08
N CYS A 677 -13.90 -36.69 -11.34
CA CYS A 677 -14.41 -37.92 -10.75
C CYS A 677 -14.10 -38.00 -9.23
N PRO A 678 -14.83 -38.81 -8.44
CA PRO A 678 -14.65 -38.84 -6.99
C PRO A 678 -13.24 -39.18 -6.49
N ASP A 679 -12.47 -39.97 -7.24
CA ASP A 679 -11.09 -40.34 -6.89
C ASP A 679 -10.12 -39.18 -7.13
N GLU A 680 -10.30 -38.42 -8.21
CA GLU A 680 -9.52 -37.22 -8.51
C GLU A 680 -9.77 -36.12 -7.47
N GLN A 681 -11.05 -35.86 -7.15
CA GLN A 681 -11.42 -34.94 -6.07
C GLN A 681 -10.75 -35.32 -4.74
N LYS A 682 -10.79 -36.62 -4.38
CA LYS A 682 -10.19 -37.13 -3.15
C LYS A 682 -8.66 -37.13 -3.21
N SER A 683 -8.06 -37.15 -4.40
CA SER A 683 -6.60 -37.11 -4.56
C SER A 683 -6.01 -35.83 -3.94
N ASP A 684 -6.75 -34.71 -4.02
CA ASP A 684 -6.37 -33.40 -3.51
C ASP A 684 -6.42 -33.24 -1.99
N TYR A 685 -7.06 -34.18 -1.28
CA TYR A 685 -7.13 -34.11 0.17
C TYR A 685 -5.73 -34.19 0.79
N ARG A 686 -5.49 -33.37 1.81
CA ARG A 686 -4.27 -33.51 2.63
C ARG A 686 -4.23 -34.92 3.24
N LYS A 687 -3.04 -35.54 3.29
CA LYS A 687 -2.87 -36.93 3.78
C LYS A 687 -3.56 -37.18 5.13
N ARG A 688 -3.42 -36.23 6.07
CA ARG A 688 -4.02 -36.31 7.41
C ARG A 688 -5.56 -36.25 7.39
N LEU A 689 -6.15 -35.48 6.46
CA LEU A 689 -7.60 -35.43 6.27
C LEU A 689 -8.14 -36.81 5.85
N LYS A 690 -7.48 -37.49 4.91
CA LYS A 690 -7.86 -38.85 4.48
C LYS A 690 -7.91 -39.82 5.65
N THR A 691 -6.93 -39.77 6.55
CA THR A 691 -6.90 -40.60 7.77
C THR A 691 -8.09 -40.31 8.68
N TYR A 692 -8.42 -39.03 8.91
CA TYR A 692 -9.57 -38.65 9.74
C TYR A 692 -10.89 -39.13 9.17
N ILE A 693 -11.13 -38.90 7.88
CA ILE A 693 -12.35 -39.34 7.20
C ILE A 693 -12.46 -40.87 7.22
N ASN A 694 -11.37 -41.59 6.93
CA ASN A 694 -11.38 -43.06 6.94
C ASN A 694 -11.66 -43.63 8.34
N LYS A 695 -11.18 -42.97 9.40
CA LYS A 695 -11.51 -43.36 10.79
C LYS A 695 -12.99 -43.08 11.08
N ALA A 696 -13.45 -41.86 10.81
CA ALA A 696 -14.83 -41.45 11.04
C ALA A 696 -15.84 -42.36 10.29
N ARG A 697 -15.56 -42.72 9.03
CA ARG A 697 -16.38 -43.65 8.23
C ARG A 697 -16.51 -45.06 8.84
N LYS A 698 -15.56 -45.49 9.68
CA LYS A 698 -15.62 -46.80 10.36
C LYS A 698 -16.38 -46.75 11.68
N GLU A 699 -16.39 -45.60 12.33
CA GLU A 699 -16.90 -45.43 13.69
C GLU A 699 -18.29 -44.76 13.72
N CYS A 700 -18.69 -44.12 12.62
CA CYS A 700 -19.92 -43.35 12.53
C CYS A 700 -20.77 -43.73 11.31
N SER A 701 -22.08 -43.49 11.42
CA SER A 701 -23.08 -43.58 10.37
C SER A 701 -23.63 -42.19 10.03
N ILE A 702 -24.05 -41.99 8.79
CA ILE A 702 -24.60 -40.72 8.29
C ILE A 702 -26.04 -40.94 7.86
N LYS A 703 -26.92 -40.00 8.19
CA LYS A 703 -28.29 -39.95 7.68
C LYS A 703 -28.60 -38.56 7.12
N THR A 704 -29.46 -38.51 6.10
CA THR A 704 -30.07 -37.27 5.65
C THR A 704 -31.27 -36.95 6.53
N SER A 705 -31.42 -35.69 6.95
CA SER A 705 -32.59 -35.22 7.69
C SER A 705 -33.87 -35.50 6.93
N ASN A 706 -34.91 -35.96 7.64
CA ASN A 706 -36.23 -36.23 7.08
C ASN A 706 -37.38 -35.74 7.98
N SER A 707 -37.07 -34.99 9.04
CA SER A 707 -38.01 -34.63 10.09
C SER A 707 -37.70 -33.27 10.71
N ILE A 708 -38.69 -32.65 11.36
CA ILE A 708 -38.50 -31.39 12.08
C ILE A 708 -37.64 -31.60 13.33
N GLU A 709 -37.70 -32.79 13.92
CA GLU A 709 -36.86 -33.20 15.05
C GLU A 709 -35.38 -33.20 14.66
N ASP A 710 -35.04 -33.67 13.46
CA ASP A 710 -33.67 -33.64 12.95
C ASP A 710 -33.21 -32.20 12.67
N LEU A 711 -34.10 -31.32 12.21
CA LEU A 711 -33.79 -29.89 12.10
C LEU A 711 -33.49 -29.28 13.47
N HIS A 712 -34.31 -29.56 14.48
CA HIS A 712 -34.09 -29.05 15.83
C HIS A 712 -32.76 -29.51 16.41
N LYS A 713 -32.40 -30.79 16.23
CA LYS A 713 -31.09 -31.32 16.63
C LYS A 713 -29.94 -30.59 15.94
N PHE A 714 -30.07 -30.30 14.64
CA PHE A 714 -29.08 -29.51 13.92
C PHE A 714 -28.95 -28.09 14.49
N ILE A 715 -30.06 -27.42 14.79
CA ILE A 715 -30.07 -26.08 15.40
C ILE A 715 -29.37 -26.09 16.76
N ASP A 716 -29.65 -27.08 17.60
CA ASP A 716 -29.05 -27.18 18.93
C ASP A 716 -27.52 -27.38 18.83
N LEU A 717 -27.06 -28.28 17.95
CA LEU A 717 -25.63 -28.48 17.67
C LEU A 717 -24.96 -27.26 17.04
N TYR A 718 -25.71 -26.48 16.26
CA TYR A 718 -25.22 -25.24 15.68
C TYR A 718 -24.97 -24.19 16.76
N TYR A 719 -25.93 -23.98 17.66
CA TYR A 719 -25.76 -23.05 18.78
C TYR A 719 -24.62 -23.47 19.70
N GLU A 720 -24.53 -24.76 20.06
CA GLU A 720 -23.39 -25.29 20.85
C GLU A 720 -22.05 -25.00 20.16
N ASN A 721 -21.97 -25.17 18.83
CA ASN A 721 -20.76 -24.86 18.07
C ASN A 721 -20.46 -23.35 18.06
N MET A 722 -21.47 -22.48 17.96
CA MET A 722 -21.30 -21.02 18.02
C MET A 722 -20.80 -20.58 19.40
N ASP A 723 -21.36 -21.16 20.48
CA ASP A 723 -20.91 -20.92 21.86
C ASP A 723 -19.44 -21.33 22.01
N ARG A 724 -19.08 -22.54 21.55
CA ARG A 724 -17.72 -23.08 21.66
C ARG A 724 -16.67 -22.23 20.93
N VAL A 725 -17.00 -21.66 19.77
CA VAL A 725 -16.06 -20.79 19.02
C VAL A 725 -16.17 -19.32 19.40
N ASN A 726 -16.99 -19.00 20.41
CA ASN A 726 -17.24 -17.65 20.89
C ASN A 726 -17.67 -16.71 19.75
N ALA A 727 -18.60 -17.19 18.91
CA ALA A 727 -19.09 -16.47 17.75
C ALA A 727 -19.78 -15.16 18.15
N LYS A 728 -19.74 -14.17 17.27
CA LYS A 728 -20.50 -12.92 17.45
C LYS A 728 -22.00 -13.15 17.37
N GLU A 729 -22.77 -12.30 18.05
CA GLU A 729 -24.24 -12.38 18.13
C GLU A 729 -24.93 -12.49 16.76
N PHE A 730 -24.40 -11.84 15.73
CA PHE A 730 -24.94 -11.93 14.36
C PHE A 730 -24.89 -13.31 13.72
N TYR A 731 -24.03 -14.20 14.19
CA TYR A 731 -24.05 -15.59 13.74
C TYR A 731 -25.13 -16.42 14.46
N TYR A 732 -25.83 -15.89 15.47
CA TYR A 732 -26.92 -16.62 16.13
C TYR A 732 -28.24 -16.38 15.39
N PHE A 733 -28.44 -17.11 14.29
CA PHE A 733 -29.71 -17.12 13.57
C PHE A 733 -30.84 -17.70 14.44
N ASN A 734 -32.03 -17.11 14.40
CA ASN A 734 -33.19 -17.63 15.13
C ASN A 734 -33.75 -18.91 14.50
N ARG A 735 -34.60 -19.66 15.20
CA ARG A 735 -35.19 -20.91 14.70
C ARG A 735 -35.99 -20.72 13.39
N ASN A 736 -36.70 -19.60 13.24
CA ASN A 736 -37.48 -19.30 12.04
C ASN A 736 -36.60 -19.20 10.78
N TYR A 737 -35.36 -18.72 10.90
CA TYR A 737 -34.40 -18.71 9.80
C TYR A 737 -34.21 -20.11 9.20
N PHE A 738 -33.94 -21.10 10.05
CA PHE A 738 -33.72 -22.49 9.62
C PHE A 738 -34.99 -23.12 9.05
N GLU A 739 -36.13 -22.92 9.72
CA GLU A 739 -37.40 -23.45 9.26
C GLU A 739 -37.80 -22.90 7.89
N ASN A 740 -37.55 -21.62 7.64
CA ASN A 740 -37.94 -21.02 6.38
C ASN A 740 -36.96 -21.33 5.25
N ILE A 741 -35.67 -21.55 5.55
CA ILE A 741 -34.70 -22.09 4.56
C ILE A 741 -35.19 -23.41 4.00
N ILE A 742 -35.61 -24.36 4.86
CA ILE A 742 -36.05 -25.68 4.39
C ILE A 742 -37.42 -25.67 3.70
N LYS A 743 -38.22 -24.59 3.87
CA LYS A 743 -39.53 -24.40 3.23
C LYS A 743 -39.42 -23.75 1.83
N SER A 744 -38.28 -23.16 1.49
CA SER A 744 -38.06 -22.53 0.18
C SER A 744 -38.08 -23.57 -0.94
N ASN A 745 -38.75 -23.21 -2.05
CA ASN A 745 -38.72 -24.01 -3.28
C ASN A 745 -37.77 -23.43 -4.34
N GLU A 746 -37.10 -22.31 -4.05
CA GLU A 746 -36.20 -21.64 -4.98
C GLU A 746 -34.76 -22.20 -4.92
N PHE A 747 -34.46 -23.03 -3.93
CA PHE A 747 -33.17 -23.71 -3.78
C PHE A 747 -33.35 -25.03 -3.01
N GLU A 748 -32.43 -25.98 -3.23
CA GLU A 748 -32.45 -27.28 -2.58
C GLU A 748 -31.65 -27.24 -1.27
N THR A 749 -32.27 -27.58 -0.14
CA THR A 749 -31.58 -27.70 1.15
C THR A 749 -31.42 -29.17 1.55
N THR A 750 -30.19 -29.57 1.87
CA THR A 750 -29.87 -30.91 2.41
C THR A 750 -29.21 -30.75 3.78
N ILE A 751 -29.72 -31.44 4.80
CA ILE A 751 -29.06 -31.53 6.11
C ILE A 751 -28.59 -32.97 6.29
N LEU A 752 -27.29 -33.14 6.57
CA LEU A 752 -26.72 -34.43 6.93
C LEU A 752 -26.39 -34.46 8.42
N LEU A 753 -26.73 -35.57 9.08
CA LEU A 753 -26.48 -35.82 10.49
C LEU A 753 -25.56 -37.04 10.63
N VAL A 754 -24.72 -37.05 11.66
CA VAL A 754 -23.80 -38.16 11.94
C VAL A 754 -23.97 -38.65 13.37
N SER A 755 -23.95 -39.97 13.54
CA SER A 755 -24.06 -40.67 14.82
C SER A 755 -22.99 -41.77 14.92
N PRO A 756 -22.42 -42.06 16.10
CA PRO A 756 -21.58 -43.25 16.29
C PRO A 756 -22.35 -44.53 15.92
N ASN A 757 -21.68 -45.54 15.36
CA ASN A 757 -22.36 -46.77 14.92
C ASN A 757 -23.11 -47.53 16.04
N ASN A 758 -22.74 -47.28 17.30
CA ASN A 758 -23.34 -47.93 18.48
C ASN A 758 -24.27 -47.00 19.28
N SER A 759 -24.65 -45.84 18.72
CA SER A 759 -25.51 -44.85 19.39
C SER A 759 -26.46 -44.20 18.40
N GLU A 760 -27.67 -43.87 18.84
CA GLU A 760 -28.62 -43.04 18.07
C GLU A 760 -28.43 -41.53 18.31
N GLU A 761 -27.47 -41.18 19.16
CA GLU A 761 -27.12 -39.80 19.45
C GLU A 761 -26.51 -39.12 18.23
N VAL A 762 -27.03 -37.94 17.88
CA VAL A 762 -26.47 -37.13 16.80
C VAL A 762 -25.35 -36.29 17.36
N ILE A 763 -24.14 -36.52 16.87
CA ILE A 763 -22.92 -35.88 17.37
C ILE A 763 -22.41 -34.74 16.48
N GLY A 764 -23.02 -34.58 15.30
CA GLY A 764 -22.73 -33.50 14.37
C GLY A 764 -23.73 -33.43 13.24
N ALA A 765 -23.87 -32.25 12.66
CA ALA A 765 -24.75 -32.03 11.52
C ALA A 765 -24.27 -30.85 10.67
N SER A 766 -24.53 -30.93 9.36
CA SER A 766 -24.17 -29.90 8.39
C SER A 766 -25.32 -29.66 7.42
N MET A 767 -25.62 -28.39 7.17
CA MET A 767 -26.60 -27.91 6.20
C MET A 767 -25.89 -27.47 4.93
N PHE A 768 -26.38 -27.95 3.80
CA PHE A 768 -25.91 -27.63 2.47
C PHE A 768 -27.06 -27.07 1.64
N ILE A 769 -26.78 -26.02 0.86
CA ILE A 769 -27.78 -25.37 0.01
C ILE A 769 -27.26 -25.40 -1.43
N ALA A 770 -28.10 -25.83 -2.37
CA ALA A 770 -27.78 -25.87 -3.78
C ALA A 770 -28.77 -25.05 -4.60
N SER A 771 -28.24 -24.33 -5.60
CA SER A 771 -29.02 -23.68 -6.64
C SER A 771 -28.29 -23.83 -7.96
N ASN A 772 -29.02 -24.18 -9.01
CA ASN A 772 -28.44 -24.59 -10.30
C ASN A 772 -27.32 -25.63 -10.09
N SER A 773 -26.11 -25.37 -10.59
CA SER A 773 -24.95 -26.27 -10.48
C SER A 773 -24.00 -25.93 -9.32
N ILE A 774 -24.40 -25.05 -8.40
CA ILE A 774 -23.55 -24.55 -7.30
C ILE A 774 -24.09 -25.08 -5.97
N LEU A 775 -23.22 -25.76 -5.22
CA LEU A 775 -23.49 -26.28 -3.88
C LEU A 775 -22.69 -25.50 -2.84
N HIS A 776 -23.32 -25.16 -1.72
CA HIS A 776 -22.68 -24.43 -0.63
C HIS A 776 -22.70 -25.22 0.67
N TYR A 777 -21.55 -25.27 1.32
CA TYR A 777 -21.45 -25.61 2.74
C TYR A 777 -21.88 -24.39 3.56
N HIS A 778 -23.13 -24.39 4.02
CA HIS A 778 -23.77 -23.21 4.61
C HIS A 778 -23.49 -23.10 6.11
N LEU A 779 -23.95 -24.08 6.89
CA LEU A 779 -23.86 -24.07 8.36
C LEU A 779 -23.56 -25.47 8.91
N SER A 780 -22.93 -25.54 10.08
CA SER A 780 -22.56 -26.82 10.71
C SER A 780 -22.49 -26.72 12.22
N GLY A 781 -22.78 -27.83 12.90
CA GLY A 781 -22.60 -28.02 14.34
C GLY A 781 -21.92 -29.35 14.64
N THR A 782 -21.19 -29.40 15.76
CA THR A 782 -20.57 -30.63 16.27
C THR A 782 -20.50 -30.54 17.78
N ALA A 783 -21.02 -31.59 18.43
CA ALA A 783 -21.00 -31.74 19.87
C ALA A 783 -19.55 -31.74 20.38
N GLU A 784 -19.27 -30.95 21.41
CA GLU A 784 -17.92 -30.67 21.89
C GLU A 784 -17.15 -31.96 22.25
N GLU A 785 -17.82 -32.88 22.94
CA GLU A 785 -17.22 -34.15 23.37
C GLU A 785 -16.82 -35.06 22.20
N PHE A 786 -17.40 -34.86 21.01
CA PHE A 786 -17.19 -35.70 19.83
C PHE A 786 -16.36 -35.05 18.71
N VAL A 787 -15.79 -33.85 18.93
CA VAL A 787 -14.91 -33.17 17.95
C VAL A 787 -13.76 -34.08 17.47
N HIS A 788 -13.25 -34.94 18.36
CA HIS A 788 -12.16 -35.88 18.08
C HIS A 788 -12.51 -36.96 17.03
N LEU A 789 -13.81 -37.24 16.81
CA LEU A 789 -14.31 -38.15 15.77
C LEU A 789 -14.37 -37.50 14.37
N ASN A 790 -14.13 -36.19 14.29
CA ASN A 790 -14.20 -35.39 13.06
C ASN A 790 -15.54 -35.43 12.29
N PRO A 791 -16.72 -35.30 12.94
CA PRO A 791 -18.05 -35.29 12.29
C PRO A 791 -18.15 -34.45 11.02
N THR A 792 -17.83 -33.16 11.09
CA THR A 792 -17.94 -32.23 9.96
C THR A 792 -17.11 -32.67 8.75
N LYS A 793 -15.92 -33.24 8.97
CA LYS A 793 -15.05 -33.69 7.86
C LYS A 793 -15.68 -34.84 7.09
N LEU A 794 -16.34 -35.73 7.82
CA LEU A 794 -17.07 -36.84 7.25
C LEU A 794 -18.29 -36.36 6.46
N LEU A 795 -19.07 -35.43 7.03
CA LEU A 795 -20.26 -34.88 6.38
C LEU A 795 -19.94 -34.13 5.07
N ILE A 796 -18.84 -33.37 5.02
CA ILE A 796 -18.40 -32.70 3.77
C ILE A 796 -18.02 -33.73 2.69
N ASP A 797 -17.25 -34.77 3.04
CA ASP A 797 -16.87 -35.83 2.08
C ASP A 797 -18.08 -36.64 1.60
N GLU A 798 -19.07 -36.88 2.46
CA GLU A 798 -20.32 -37.53 2.05
C GLU A 798 -21.13 -36.65 1.10
N MET A 799 -21.32 -35.38 1.45
CA MET A 799 -22.05 -34.45 0.59
C MET A 799 -21.37 -34.30 -0.77
N ARG A 800 -20.03 -34.26 -0.82
CA ARG A 800 -19.27 -34.24 -2.09
C ARG A 800 -19.65 -35.42 -2.99
N ILE A 801 -19.73 -36.63 -2.44
CA ILE A 801 -20.09 -37.84 -3.20
C ILE A 801 -21.53 -37.76 -3.69
N MET A 802 -22.45 -37.34 -2.82
CA MET A 802 -23.86 -37.15 -3.19
C MET A 802 -24.02 -36.08 -4.28
N ALA A 803 -23.28 -34.98 -4.16
CA ALA A 803 -23.33 -33.85 -5.07
C ALA A 803 -22.80 -34.18 -6.46
N ASN A 804 -21.67 -34.89 -6.54
CA ASN A 804 -21.11 -35.37 -7.80
C ASN A 804 -22.08 -36.32 -8.52
N LYS A 805 -22.76 -37.21 -7.79
CA LYS A 805 -23.80 -38.08 -8.36
C LYS A 805 -25.04 -37.33 -8.87
N LYS A 806 -25.36 -36.18 -8.24
CA LYS A 806 -26.46 -35.30 -8.65
C LYS A 806 -26.12 -34.39 -9.82
N GLY A 807 -24.85 -34.32 -10.23
CA GLY A 807 -24.40 -33.53 -11.39
C GLY A 807 -24.24 -32.04 -11.11
N TYR A 808 -23.95 -31.64 -9.86
CA TYR A 808 -23.46 -30.28 -9.59
C TYR A 808 -22.01 -30.14 -10.05
N ASN A 809 -21.56 -28.91 -10.33
CA ASN A 809 -20.23 -28.62 -10.88
C ASN A 809 -19.29 -28.01 -9.84
N SER A 810 -19.82 -27.28 -8.86
CA SER A 810 -19.00 -26.56 -7.87
C SER A 810 -19.52 -26.80 -6.46
N PHE A 811 -18.60 -27.07 -5.53
CA PHE A 811 -18.90 -27.18 -4.11
C PHE A 811 -18.07 -26.17 -3.32
N ASN A 812 -18.73 -25.07 -2.98
CA ASN A 812 -18.21 -23.97 -2.21
C ASN A 812 -18.13 -24.32 -0.72
N LEU A 813 -16.91 -24.43 -0.17
CA LEU A 813 -16.68 -24.59 1.26
C LEU A 813 -16.55 -23.26 2.01
N GLY A 814 -16.50 -22.15 1.28
CA GLY A 814 -16.28 -20.79 1.77
C GLY A 814 -14.79 -20.45 1.98
N GLY A 815 -14.54 -19.25 2.50
CA GLY A 815 -13.20 -18.76 2.87
C GLY A 815 -12.93 -18.85 4.38
N GLY A 816 -11.81 -18.26 4.81
CA GLY A 816 -11.51 -18.00 6.23
C GLY A 816 -12.35 -16.86 6.82
N LEU A 817 -12.23 -16.64 8.13
CA LEU A 817 -12.89 -15.55 8.83
C LEU A 817 -12.47 -14.21 8.22
N GLY A 818 -13.45 -13.42 7.77
CA GLY A 818 -13.16 -12.17 7.08
C GLY A 818 -12.44 -12.32 5.72
N GLY A 819 -12.29 -13.53 5.18
CA GLY A 819 -11.48 -13.76 3.97
C GLY A 819 -9.98 -13.90 4.25
N ALA A 820 -9.57 -14.13 5.49
CA ALA A 820 -8.20 -14.48 5.81
C ALA A 820 -7.78 -15.82 5.17
N ASP A 821 -6.61 -15.86 4.53
CA ASP A 821 -6.07 -17.06 3.87
C ASP A 821 -5.14 -17.88 4.81
N ASN A 822 -4.97 -17.47 6.06
CA ASN A 822 -4.04 -18.04 7.04
C ASN A 822 -4.69 -18.41 8.37
N ASP A 823 -6.02 -18.38 8.46
CA ASP A 823 -6.74 -18.73 9.68
C ASP A 823 -7.06 -20.23 9.78
N SER A 824 -7.49 -20.65 10.96
CA SER A 824 -7.82 -22.06 11.22
C SER A 824 -8.98 -22.57 10.34
N LEU A 825 -9.94 -21.70 10.00
CA LEU A 825 -11.11 -22.04 9.20
C LEU A 825 -10.73 -22.28 7.73
N PHE A 826 -9.90 -21.41 7.15
CA PHE A 826 -9.36 -21.58 5.81
C PHE A 826 -8.43 -22.79 5.74
N HIS A 827 -7.58 -23.02 6.74
CA HIS A 827 -6.75 -24.23 6.81
C HIS A 827 -7.55 -25.52 6.90
N PHE A 828 -8.67 -25.50 7.61
CA PHE A 828 -9.61 -26.62 7.65
C PHE A 828 -10.22 -26.88 6.26
N LYS A 829 -10.77 -25.86 5.59
CA LYS A 829 -11.41 -26.00 4.27
C LYS A 829 -10.41 -26.37 3.18
N SER A 830 -9.26 -25.73 3.13
CA SER A 830 -8.15 -26.00 2.19
C SER A 830 -7.47 -27.36 2.41
N SER A 831 -7.93 -28.14 3.40
CA SER A 831 -7.53 -29.53 3.50
C SER A 831 -8.27 -30.44 2.51
N PHE A 832 -9.43 -30.02 1.99
CA PHE A 832 -10.27 -30.77 1.04
C PHE A 832 -9.96 -30.50 -0.43
N SER A 833 -9.40 -29.34 -0.78
CA SER A 833 -9.15 -28.98 -2.17
C SER A 833 -8.03 -27.94 -2.29
N LYS A 834 -7.41 -27.91 -3.47
CA LYS A 834 -6.46 -26.87 -3.90
C LYS A 834 -7.05 -25.92 -4.95
N ASP A 835 -8.29 -26.17 -5.40
CA ASP A 835 -9.01 -25.22 -6.26
C ASP A 835 -9.54 -24.07 -5.41
N PHE A 836 -9.11 -22.86 -5.76
CA PHE A 836 -9.45 -21.63 -5.07
C PHE A 836 -10.10 -20.66 -6.03
N LYS A 837 -11.17 -20.00 -5.58
CA LYS A 837 -11.80 -18.88 -6.30
C LYS A 837 -11.52 -17.58 -5.56
N ASP A 838 -11.31 -16.50 -6.32
CA ASP A 838 -11.11 -15.16 -5.77
C ASP A 838 -12.41 -14.64 -5.14
N PHE A 839 -12.34 -14.27 -3.87
CA PHE A 839 -13.42 -13.60 -3.17
C PHE A 839 -13.24 -12.09 -3.27
N LYS A 840 -14.17 -11.42 -3.95
CA LYS A 840 -14.14 -9.97 -4.15
C LYS A 840 -15.30 -9.27 -3.47
N LEU A 841 -15.04 -8.06 -2.99
CA LEU A 841 -16.03 -7.12 -2.50
C LEU A 841 -16.21 -5.98 -3.49
N TRP A 842 -17.41 -5.44 -3.55
CA TRP A 842 -17.74 -4.23 -4.28
C TRP A 842 -18.26 -3.18 -3.31
N THR A 843 -17.71 -1.96 -3.42
CA THR A 843 -18.15 -0.80 -2.65
C THR A 843 -18.42 0.36 -3.61
N PHE A 844 -19.51 1.06 -3.41
CA PHE A 844 -19.89 2.21 -4.24
C PHE A 844 -20.42 3.33 -3.36
N ILE A 845 -19.95 4.55 -3.60
CA ILE A 845 -20.44 5.76 -2.93
C ILE A 845 -21.10 6.62 -4.00
N ALA A 846 -22.41 6.79 -3.91
CA ALA A 846 -23.20 7.59 -4.83
C ALA A 846 -23.17 9.08 -4.49
N ASN A 847 -23.07 9.39 -3.18
CA ASN A 847 -22.99 10.76 -2.67
C ASN A 847 -21.86 10.88 -1.63
N GLU A 848 -20.69 11.34 -2.08
CA GLU A 848 -19.50 11.45 -1.23
C GLU A 848 -19.65 12.48 -0.10
N GLU A 849 -20.35 13.59 -0.34
CA GLU A 849 -20.53 14.66 0.65
C GLU A 849 -21.29 14.14 1.88
N VAL A 850 -22.45 13.51 1.66
CA VAL A 850 -23.28 12.96 2.73
C VAL A 850 -22.61 11.76 3.40
N TYR A 851 -21.95 10.90 2.62
CA TYR A 851 -21.19 9.77 3.15
C TYR A 851 -20.13 10.26 4.14
N ASN A 852 -19.33 11.25 3.75
CA ASN A 852 -18.28 11.81 4.60
C ASN A 852 -18.85 12.51 5.84
N GLU A 853 -19.96 13.24 5.71
CA GLU A 853 -20.65 13.86 6.85
C GLU A 853 -21.08 12.83 7.91
N LEU A 854 -21.64 11.69 7.48
CA LEU A 854 -22.06 10.62 8.38
C LEU A 854 -20.90 9.92 9.07
N VAL A 855 -19.80 9.69 8.34
CA VAL A 855 -18.56 9.11 8.88
C VAL A 855 -17.99 10.03 9.96
N LEU A 856 -17.93 11.34 9.69
CA LEU A 856 -17.48 12.34 10.65
C LEU A 856 -18.38 12.41 11.88
N LYS A 857 -19.71 12.40 11.70
CA LYS A 857 -20.68 12.39 12.81
C LYS A 857 -20.52 11.18 13.74
N LYS A 858 -20.14 10.02 13.19
CA LYS A 858 -19.89 8.79 13.95
C LYS A 858 -18.49 8.73 14.58
N GLY A 859 -17.63 9.72 14.34
CA GLY A 859 -16.27 9.78 14.91
C GLY A 859 -15.32 8.71 14.36
N MET A 860 -15.60 8.19 13.16
CA MET A 860 -14.79 7.16 12.52
C MET A 860 -13.66 7.81 11.71
N THR A 861 -12.40 7.62 12.12
CA THR A 861 -11.24 8.33 11.55
C THR A 861 -10.11 7.41 11.07
N LYS A 862 -10.25 6.09 11.26
CA LYS A 862 -9.42 5.06 10.63
C LYS A 862 -10.19 4.42 9.47
N GLU A 863 -9.49 3.78 8.54
CA GLU A 863 -10.09 2.78 7.64
C GLU A 863 -10.08 1.41 8.35
N PRO A 864 -11.09 1.02 9.15
CA PRO A 864 -11.32 -0.39 9.41
C PRO A 864 -11.61 -1.09 8.07
N ASN A 865 -11.30 -2.38 8.00
CA ASN A 865 -11.79 -3.24 6.92
C ASN A 865 -13.31 -3.41 7.09
N TYR A 866 -14.08 -2.35 6.82
CA TYR A 866 -15.52 -2.31 6.99
C TYR A 866 -16.13 -1.25 6.07
N PHE A 867 -17.28 -1.54 5.48
CA PHE A 867 -18.02 -0.60 4.66
C PHE A 867 -19.54 -0.82 4.81
N PRO A 868 -20.36 0.24 4.92
CA PRO A 868 -19.98 1.65 4.98
C PRO A 868 -19.45 2.07 6.36
N LEU A 869 -18.46 2.95 6.39
CA LEU A 869 -17.71 3.27 7.62
C LEU A 869 -18.58 3.79 8.77
N TYR A 870 -19.61 4.59 8.48
CA TYR A 870 -20.50 5.15 9.50
C TYR A 870 -21.40 4.10 10.18
N ARG A 871 -21.44 2.85 9.68
CA ARG A 871 -22.12 1.72 10.33
C ARG A 871 -21.20 0.82 11.14
N TYR A 872 -19.90 1.09 11.21
CA TYR A 872 -18.94 0.20 11.90
C TYR A 872 -19.35 -0.22 13.33
N VAL A 873 -19.91 0.72 14.11
CA VAL A 873 -20.37 0.45 15.48
C VAL A 873 -21.77 -0.17 15.53
N ASP A 874 -22.64 0.18 14.57
CA ASP A 874 -24.03 -0.29 14.50
C ASP A 874 -24.09 -1.72 13.93
N ASP A 875 -23.11 -2.09 13.12
CA ASP A 875 -22.95 -3.36 12.43
C ASP A 875 -21.68 -4.11 12.91
N LEU A 876 -21.24 -3.93 14.18
CA LEU A 876 -20.06 -4.59 14.84
C LEU A 876 -20.00 -6.13 14.67
N ASN A 877 -21.08 -6.67 14.16
CA ASN A 877 -21.38 -8.02 13.81
C ASN A 877 -20.89 -8.48 12.43
N VAL A 878 -20.40 -7.57 11.57
CA VAL A 878 -19.90 -7.88 10.22
C VAL A 878 -18.46 -7.37 10.06
N ASN A 879 -17.53 -7.81 10.90
CA ASN A 879 -16.11 -7.47 10.68
C ASN A 879 -15.55 -8.22 9.46
N LEU A 880 -14.89 -7.51 8.54
CA LEU A 880 -14.21 -8.13 7.41
C LEU A 880 -12.82 -8.65 7.76
N CYS A 881 -12.28 -8.43 8.96
CA CYS A 881 -11.11 -9.14 9.49
C CYS A 881 -11.13 -8.90 10.99
N ASP A 882 -11.20 -9.95 11.81
CA ASP A 882 -10.68 -9.92 13.18
C ASP A 882 -10.31 -11.35 13.58
N SER A 883 -9.08 -11.72 13.27
CA SER A 883 -8.19 -12.53 14.11
C SER A 883 -6.76 -12.33 13.64
#